data_AF-A0A1B9KXH7-F1
#
_entry.id   AF-A0A1B9KXH7-F1
#
_cell.length_a   1.000
_cell.length_b   1.000
_cell.length_c   1.000
_cell.angle_alpha   90.00
_cell.angle_beta   90.00
_cell.angle_gamma   90.00
#
_symmetry.space_group_name_H-M   'P 1'
#
loop_
_entity.id
_entity.type
_entity.pdbx_description
1 polymer ?
#
loop_
_entity_poly.entity_id
_entity_poly.type
_entity_poly.pdbx_seq_one_letter_code
_entity_poly.pdbx_strand_id
1 'polypeptide(L)'
;MGGSKKKQTVGYKYYAGTSMIFCQGTIDKLINISVADRIAWKGSLQDGTLFVDKPSLFGGESREGGVSGSVDVYSGHDKHSRNSYLASKISQIVPAYRYVAGAVFKHFYWGNNPYLKDIAVVVQRIHYQDAKKTPQWYNEKAEIRSEGGLGNTAIHFILDTSNSMSGSRITALKTAMKRAINNLETSMDLTSSRLDILITTYQGGSPQTKLIRKVSENDISPLLSFIDDLKIVGGENLESVLSASVSFFKEVINFDMNRCCIFVSDGELENVDSIKNNDIHDLINKSGRFNIANGRGVDIYCINVGNHNVSLSAKIDNTPEDGVPVIVGSDSSLIYDTMMYAIHGSNADMNPAHILRELVLSQYTGFNSQSVQNIINEESFKQAADIFYQEKLGLSYLWNNQSKFEDLKKNIEKTVDCVLDQNAQTNQFEIKLIRNNYNIDELPIFDKTNIVKISDIKKNIVTEMINSVTVNFIDRTNDYKQGSVTVRDDALITMAGRENNTTVTYDTVYSRSLASRLAMRDLAYLSSDLASVTLTLNLDGRMLSRGDVFLLNMPQLGLGNVVMRIISVDYGTQKSNQVTIECSRDVFSLPTSSVVSTQPPISLPADNGVAKPVKNFIIVESPYYELVYNYGQKTVDRLLEGGNDLAGQIASAVIDLPNDMILAELVTSLSNNFDNAESLTECEMRTLVQQINKMESVITLDNAPRNSEYTWILIDDEILFVESCNGNQLTVKRGCLDTIPEIHNQNSRVYFCGGQLTIKTEDYYEGDRVDCRIITSTSTGSLDPKDATGRVIDINGRAIRPYPPANVTINGCYYPASILDKTIDINWSSRNRLQQTSGVMVGWYEGSVTVEPDVKYRIVLRHFTNTLIDTITEEPSFSFDISHLKKGDLSIELSSIKNDLESSQKFRHSIIVGKDIEFIFNKERQNELEFKFEG
;
A
#
# COMPACT_ATOMS: atom_id res chain seq x y z
N MET A 1 -25.33 18.53 -67.82
CA MET A 1 -24.87 19.70 -67.03
C MET A 1 -24.74 19.28 -65.57
N GLY A 2 -23.53 18.91 -65.13
CA GLY A 2 -23.25 18.64 -63.72
C GLY A 2 -22.75 19.90 -63.05
N GLY A 3 -23.61 20.58 -62.27
CA GLY A 3 -23.22 21.77 -61.51
C GLY A 3 -22.30 21.39 -60.35
N SER A 4 -21.13 22.03 -60.26
CA SER A 4 -20.21 21.79 -59.14
C SER A 4 -20.87 22.21 -57.82
N LYS A 5 -20.82 21.32 -56.82
CA LYS A 5 -21.30 21.63 -55.46
C LYS A 5 -20.50 22.81 -54.92
N LYS A 6 -21.17 23.91 -54.55
CA LYS A 6 -20.53 25.05 -53.88
C LYS A 6 -19.88 24.55 -52.58
N LYS A 7 -18.59 24.84 -52.40
CA LYS A 7 -17.89 24.59 -51.12
C LYS A 7 -18.59 25.40 -50.02
N GLN A 8 -19.07 24.73 -48.98
CA GLN A 8 -19.65 25.36 -47.80
C GLN A 8 -18.57 25.44 -46.72
N THR A 9 -18.35 26.62 -46.17
CA THR A 9 -17.47 26.80 -44.99
C THR A 9 -18.16 26.17 -43.78
N VAL A 10 -17.50 25.20 -43.14
CA VAL A 10 -18.01 24.49 -41.95
C VAL A 10 -17.45 25.04 -40.63
N GLY A 11 -16.40 25.87 -40.69
CA GLY A 11 -15.75 26.50 -39.53
C GLY A 11 -14.46 27.24 -39.93
N TYR A 12 -13.83 27.91 -38.97
CA TYR A 12 -12.54 28.60 -39.15
C TYR A 12 -11.50 28.03 -38.19
N LYS A 13 -10.23 27.96 -38.62
CA LYS A 13 -9.08 27.65 -37.75
C LYS A 13 -8.42 28.97 -37.35
N TYR A 14 -8.20 29.18 -36.05
CA TYR A 14 -7.61 30.41 -35.54
C TYR A 14 -6.13 30.21 -35.24
N TYR A 15 -5.30 31.12 -35.74
CA TYR A 15 -3.86 31.12 -35.52
C TYR A 15 -3.43 32.45 -34.91
N ALA A 16 -2.62 32.40 -33.85
CA ALA A 16 -2.06 33.60 -33.23
C ALA A 16 -0.64 33.34 -32.75
N GLY A 17 0.24 34.32 -32.97
CA GLY A 17 1.55 34.35 -32.34
C GLY A 17 1.45 35.06 -31.00
N THR A 18 1.85 34.41 -29.91
CA THR A 18 1.65 34.95 -28.56
C THR A 18 2.92 34.81 -27.73
N SER A 19 3.31 35.89 -27.03
CA SER A 19 4.38 35.87 -26.03
C SER A 19 3.73 35.91 -24.65
N MET A 20 4.05 34.93 -23.80
CA MET A 20 3.50 34.79 -22.45
C MET A 20 4.62 34.73 -21.43
N ILE A 21 4.48 35.49 -20.34
CA ILE A 21 5.37 35.46 -19.20
C ILE A 21 4.69 34.64 -18.11
N PHE A 22 5.40 33.66 -17.55
CA PHE A 22 4.90 32.77 -16.51
C PHE A 22 5.20 33.31 -15.12
N CYS A 23 6.47 33.64 -14.86
CA CYS A 23 6.90 34.15 -13.57
C CYS A 23 8.20 34.96 -13.67
N GLN A 24 8.50 35.73 -12.62
CA GLN A 24 9.79 36.39 -12.45
C GLN A 24 10.85 35.40 -11.95
N GLY A 25 12.09 35.58 -12.41
CA GLY A 25 13.23 34.75 -12.01
C GLY A 25 13.45 33.56 -12.94
N THR A 26 14.51 32.80 -12.64
CA THR A 26 14.86 31.60 -13.41
C THR A 26 14.14 30.36 -12.88
N ILE A 27 13.45 29.65 -13.76
CA ILE A 27 12.90 28.33 -13.51
C ILE A 27 13.94 27.26 -13.83
N ASP A 28 13.85 26.12 -13.15
CA ASP A 28 14.65 24.94 -13.50
C ASP A 28 14.15 24.34 -14.81
N LYS A 29 12.81 24.19 -14.93
CA LYS A 29 12.13 23.60 -16.09
C LYS A 29 10.63 23.89 -16.13
N LEU A 30 10.08 23.89 -17.33
CA LEU A 30 8.65 23.79 -17.62
C LEU A 30 8.21 22.33 -17.55
N ILE A 31 7.09 22.08 -16.87
CA ILE A 31 6.54 20.74 -16.61
C ILE A 31 5.29 20.46 -17.43
N ASN A 32 4.36 21.42 -17.48
CA ASN A 32 3.04 21.23 -18.07
C ASN A 32 2.56 22.54 -18.71
N ILE A 33 1.92 22.43 -19.87
CA ILE A 33 1.07 23.45 -20.47
C ILE A 33 -0.33 22.84 -20.62
N SER A 34 -1.32 23.46 -19.98
CA SER A 34 -2.73 23.09 -20.11
C SER A 34 -3.53 24.22 -20.76
N VAL A 35 -4.51 23.86 -21.60
CA VAL A 35 -5.42 24.79 -22.28
C VAL A 35 -6.85 24.38 -21.97
N ALA A 36 -7.62 25.27 -21.33
CA ALA A 36 -8.95 24.99 -20.78
C ALA A 36 -8.99 23.67 -19.98
N ASP A 37 -8.11 23.56 -18.98
CA ASP A 37 -7.97 22.42 -18.06
C ASP A 37 -7.63 21.07 -18.71
N ARG A 38 -7.18 21.08 -19.98
CA ARG A 38 -6.67 19.90 -20.69
C ARG A 38 -5.20 20.03 -20.97
N ILE A 39 -4.43 18.99 -20.70
CA ILE A 39 -2.99 18.95 -20.96
C ILE A 39 -2.75 19.04 -22.47
N ALA A 40 -2.11 20.13 -22.89
CA ALA A 40 -1.66 20.33 -24.26
C ALA A 40 -0.24 19.80 -24.46
N TRP A 41 0.61 19.94 -23.44
CA TRP A 41 1.99 19.45 -23.45
C TRP A 41 2.44 19.12 -22.02
N LYS A 42 3.19 18.03 -21.88
CA LYS A 42 3.81 17.60 -20.63
C LYS A 42 5.26 17.20 -20.91
N GLY A 43 6.19 17.51 -20.01
CA GLY A 43 7.59 17.14 -20.21
C GLY A 43 8.54 17.86 -19.27
N SER A 44 9.80 17.97 -19.67
CA SER A 44 10.84 18.66 -18.93
C SER A 44 11.68 19.50 -19.88
N LEU A 45 11.43 20.81 -19.94
CA LEU A 45 12.19 21.73 -20.78
C LEU A 45 12.65 22.95 -20.00
N GLN A 46 13.96 23.18 -19.94
CA GLN A 46 14.51 24.40 -19.36
C GLN A 46 14.48 25.56 -20.36
N ASP A 47 15.17 25.43 -21.49
CA ASP A 47 15.25 26.41 -22.56
C ASP A 47 15.19 25.69 -23.91
N GLY A 48 14.54 26.29 -24.91
CA GLY A 48 14.52 25.74 -26.28
C GLY A 48 13.15 25.75 -26.92
N THR A 49 12.99 25.05 -28.04
CA THR A 49 11.72 24.95 -28.75
C THR A 49 11.09 23.59 -28.50
N LEU A 50 9.86 23.58 -28.00
CA LEU A 50 8.98 22.40 -28.00
C LEU A 50 7.95 22.50 -29.13
N PHE A 51 7.35 21.37 -29.46
CA PHE A 51 6.22 21.30 -30.39
C PHE A 51 5.00 20.74 -29.65
N VAL A 52 3.88 21.45 -29.75
CA VAL A 52 2.58 20.96 -29.28
C VAL A 52 1.86 20.38 -30.48
N ASP A 53 1.35 19.15 -30.40
CA ASP A 53 0.57 18.55 -31.48
C ASP A 53 -0.67 17.82 -30.97
N LYS A 54 -1.68 18.59 -30.58
CA LYS A 54 -2.97 18.09 -30.10
C LYS A 54 -4.11 18.71 -30.92
N PRO A 55 -4.17 18.53 -32.25
CA PRO A 55 -5.17 19.16 -33.11
C PRO A 55 -6.61 18.72 -32.81
N SER A 56 -6.79 17.64 -32.03
CA SER A 56 -8.08 17.13 -31.58
C SER A 56 -8.34 17.27 -30.08
N LEU A 57 -7.57 18.10 -29.36
CA LEU A 57 -7.68 18.25 -27.89
C LEU A 57 -9.10 18.54 -27.40
N PHE A 58 -9.91 19.21 -28.22
CA PHE A 58 -11.30 19.57 -27.92
C PHE A 58 -12.30 18.87 -28.86
N GLY A 59 -11.97 17.64 -29.30
CA GLY A 59 -12.85 16.81 -30.12
C GLY A 59 -12.67 16.98 -31.64
N GLY A 60 -11.56 17.61 -32.08
CA GLY A 60 -11.16 17.66 -33.49
C GLY A 60 -12.04 18.57 -34.34
N GLU A 61 -11.92 18.43 -35.66
CA GLU A 61 -12.60 19.31 -36.63
C GLU A 61 -14.14 19.23 -36.56
N SER A 62 -14.67 18.14 -36.00
CA SER A 62 -16.12 17.95 -35.78
C SER A 62 -16.65 18.69 -34.55
N ARG A 63 -15.77 19.27 -33.71
CA ARG A 63 -16.11 20.06 -32.51
C ARG A 63 -15.27 21.35 -32.48
N GLU A 64 -14.50 21.59 -31.42
CA GLU A 64 -13.76 22.83 -31.22
C GLU A 64 -12.30 22.77 -31.70
N GLY A 65 -11.90 21.69 -32.36
CA GLY A 65 -10.53 21.48 -32.83
C GLY A 65 -9.59 21.07 -31.70
N GLY A 66 -8.47 21.79 -31.59
CA GLY A 66 -7.40 21.52 -30.64
C GLY A 66 -6.31 22.58 -30.70
N VAL A 67 -5.07 22.22 -30.33
CA VAL A 67 -3.93 23.14 -30.34
C VAL A 67 -2.72 22.49 -30.99
N SER A 68 -1.97 23.26 -31.79
CA SER A 68 -0.75 22.75 -32.43
C SER A 68 0.18 23.87 -32.86
N GLY A 69 1.49 23.64 -32.78
CA GLY A 69 2.51 24.58 -33.22
C GLY A 69 3.79 24.57 -32.37
N SER A 70 4.80 25.27 -32.85
CA SER A 70 6.08 25.41 -32.14
C SER A 70 6.01 26.48 -31.05
N VAL A 71 6.61 26.19 -29.90
CA VAL A 71 6.65 27.07 -28.73
C VAL A 71 8.10 27.19 -28.27
N ASP A 72 8.63 28.41 -28.21
CA ASP A 72 9.97 28.66 -27.67
C ASP A 72 9.86 28.99 -26.18
N VAL A 73 10.49 28.20 -25.31
CA VAL A 73 10.49 28.35 -23.85
C VAL A 73 11.79 29.01 -23.39
N TYR A 74 11.64 29.91 -22.43
CA TYR A 74 12.68 30.72 -21.82
C TYR A 74 12.66 30.48 -20.31
N SER A 75 13.75 29.95 -19.75
CA SER A 75 13.86 29.71 -18.31
C SER A 75 13.94 30.97 -17.46
N GLY A 76 14.36 32.10 -18.06
CA GLY A 76 14.46 33.43 -17.45
C GLY A 76 15.88 33.83 -17.05
N HIS A 77 16.91 33.14 -17.53
CA HIS A 77 18.31 33.43 -17.17
C HIS A 77 18.85 34.71 -17.86
N ASP A 78 19.93 35.28 -17.30
CA ASP A 78 20.49 36.59 -17.68
C ASP A 78 21.17 36.64 -19.06
N LYS A 79 21.39 35.48 -19.69
CA LYS A 79 22.11 35.32 -20.97
C LYS A 79 21.20 34.97 -22.14
N HIS A 80 19.88 35.15 -22.02
CA HIS A 80 18.99 34.94 -23.16
C HIS A 80 19.30 35.84 -24.35
N SER A 81 19.20 35.25 -25.53
CA SER A 81 19.21 35.96 -26.82
C SER A 81 17.79 36.41 -27.19
N ARG A 82 17.68 37.40 -28.08
CA ARG A 82 16.37 37.86 -28.56
C ARG A 82 15.67 36.74 -29.32
N ASN A 83 14.37 36.56 -29.09
CA ASN A 83 13.56 35.61 -29.85
C ASN A 83 13.47 36.06 -31.32
N SER A 84 13.89 35.18 -32.24
CA SER A 84 13.93 35.48 -33.68
C SER A 84 12.53 35.63 -34.29
N TYR A 85 11.54 34.87 -33.82
CA TYR A 85 10.15 34.98 -34.26
C TYR A 85 9.55 36.34 -33.87
N LEU A 86 9.68 36.77 -32.61
CA LEU A 86 9.21 38.09 -32.17
C LEU A 86 9.93 39.22 -32.90
N ALA A 87 11.25 39.10 -33.11
CA ALA A 87 12.02 40.10 -33.87
C ALA A 87 11.53 40.24 -35.31
N SER A 88 11.08 39.14 -35.92
CA SER A 88 10.50 39.13 -37.28
C SER A 88 9.08 39.67 -37.36
N LYS A 89 8.28 39.55 -36.29
CA LYS A 89 6.86 39.96 -36.27
C LYS A 89 6.62 41.36 -35.71
N ILE A 90 7.49 41.82 -34.80
CA ILE A 90 7.36 43.11 -34.11
C ILE A 90 8.45 44.08 -34.59
N SER A 91 9.70 43.85 -34.18
CA SER A 91 10.86 44.65 -34.61
C SER A 91 12.19 44.05 -34.11
N GLN A 92 13.31 44.41 -34.75
CA GLN A 92 14.65 44.00 -34.32
C GLN A 92 15.07 44.52 -32.93
N ILE A 93 14.36 45.52 -32.38
CA ILE A 93 14.65 46.10 -31.06
C ILE A 93 13.88 45.41 -29.92
N VAL A 94 13.15 44.33 -30.19
CA VAL A 94 12.44 43.57 -29.15
C VAL A 94 13.40 43.17 -28.02
N PRO A 95 13.04 43.36 -26.74
CA PRO A 95 13.86 42.91 -25.63
C PRO A 95 14.08 41.39 -25.67
N ALA A 96 15.19 40.93 -25.09
CA ALA A 96 15.42 39.51 -24.88
C ALA A 96 14.63 38.93 -23.70
N TYR A 97 13.77 39.75 -23.05
CA TYR A 97 12.96 39.38 -21.88
C TYR A 97 13.72 38.57 -20.82
N ARG A 98 14.97 38.96 -20.55
CA ARG A 98 15.78 38.37 -19.47
C ARG A 98 15.11 38.58 -18.12
N TYR A 99 15.42 37.71 -17.15
CA TYR A 99 14.90 37.76 -15.78
C TYR A 99 13.43 37.35 -15.61
N VAL A 100 12.74 36.96 -16.70
CA VAL A 100 11.39 36.42 -16.65
C VAL A 100 11.32 35.11 -17.41
N ALA A 101 10.71 34.10 -16.79
CA ALA A 101 10.43 32.83 -17.44
C ALA A 101 9.15 32.94 -18.27
N GLY A 102 9.12 32.33 -19.45
CA GLY A 102 7.98 32.46 -20.35
C GLY A 102 8.08 31.59 -21.60
N ALA A 103 7.09 31.76 -22.47
CA ALA A 103 7.05 31.06 -23.75
C ALA A 103 6.54 31.94 -24.89
N VAL A 104 7.04 31.67 -26.10
CA VAL A 104 6.61 32.30 -27.35
C VAL A 104 5.99 31.25 -28.26
N PHE A 105 4.67 31.30 -28.38
CA PHE A 105 3.86 30.48 -29.27
C PHE A 105 3.95 31.04 -30.68
N LYS A 106 4.59 30.31 -31.61
CA LYS A 106 4.88 30.80 -32.97
C LYS A 106 3.76 30.45 -33.94
N HIS A 107 3.03 31.45 -34.41
CA HIS A 107 1.89 31.30 -35.34
C HIS A 107 1.03 30.07 -34.98
N PHE A 108 0.67 29.99 -33.71
CA PHE A 108 0.18 28.78 -33.07
C PHE A 108 -1.31 28.59 -33.34
N TYR A 109 -1.74 27.35 -33.61
CA TYR A 109 -3.14 26.99 -33.78
C TYR A 109 -3.84 26.94 -32.41
N TRP A 110 -4.86 27.77 -32.22
CA TRP A 110 -5.60 27.92 -30.96
C TRP A 110 -7.00 27.28 -30.99
N GLY A 111 -7.28 26.47 -32.01
CA GLY A 111 -8.56 25.79 -32.16
C GLY A 111 -9.49 26.45 -33.17
N ASN A 112 -10.74 25.97 -33.17
CA ASN A 112 -11.79 26.44 -34.07
C ASN A 112 -12.71 27.49 -33.42
N ASN A 113 -12.38 27.92 -32.20
CA ASN A 113 -13.11 28.93 -31.46
C ASN A 113 -12.37 30.29 -31.58
N PRO A 114 -13.08 31.40 -31.88
CA PRO A 114 -12.46 32.73 -31.95
C PRO A 114 -11.91 33.27 -30.62
N TYR A 115 -12.30 32.68 -29.48
CA TYR A 115 -11.85 33.10 -28.15
C TYR A 115 -10.61 32.30 -27.71
N LEU A 116 -9.59 33.02 -27.25
CA LEU A 116 -8.42 32.40 -26.63
C LEU A 116 -8.83 31.76 -25.31
N LYS A 117 -8.61 30.45 -25.18
CA LYS A 117 -8.91 29.67 -23.99
C LYS A 117 -7.88 29.96 -22.89
N ASP A 118 -8.28 29.70 -21.64
CA ASP A 118 -7.39 29.84 -20.48
C ASP A 118 -6.20 28.90 -20.59
N ILE A 119 -5.03 29.40 -20.18
CA ILE A 119 -3.77 28.66 -20.24
C ILE A 119 -3.20 28.60 -18.83
N ALA A 120 -2.92 27.39 -18.38
CA ALA A 120 -2.24 27.13 -17.12
C ALA A 120 -0.90 26.48 -17.41
N VAL A 121 0.11 26.83 -16.60
CA VAL A 121 1.45 26.24 -16.70
C VAL A 121 1.91 25.78 -15.34
N VAL A 122 2.68 24.69 -15.33
CA VAL A 122 3.39 24.23 -14.14
C VAL A 122 4.88 24.30 -14.42
N VAL A 123 5.62 24.92 -13.51
CA VAL A 123 7.07 25.10 -13.60
C VAL A 123 7.72 24.63 -12.31
N GLN A 124 8.95 24.12 -12.42
CA GLN A 124 9.79 23.82 -11.27
C GLN A 124 10.78 24.97 -11.05
N ARG A 125 10.93 25.42 -9.81
CA ARG A 125 11.92 26.41 -9.40
C ARG A 125 12.47 26.06 -8.03
N ILE A 126 13.55 25.27 -8.01
CA ILE A 126 14.16 24.70 -6.81
C ILE A 126 15.65 25.06 -6.72
N HIS A 127 16.43 24.79 -7.77
CA HIS A 127 17.89 24.72 -7.67
C HIS A 127 18.64 26.03 -7.88
N TYR A 128 17.95 27.10 -8.27
CA TYR A 128 18.56 28.40 -8.54
C TYR A 128 17.92 29.52 -7.74
N GLN A 129 18.77 30.36 -7.12
CA GLN A 129 18.33 31.54 -6.37
C GLN A 129 17.94 32.69 -7.31
N ASP A 130 18.72 32.88 -8.38
CA ASP A 130 18.67 34.06 -9.22
C ASP A 130 18.81 33.73 -10.71
N ALA A 131 18.71 34.79 -11.54
CA ALA A 131 18.81 34.66 -12.99
C ALA A 131 20.23 34.37 -13.51
N LYS A 132 21.24 34.43 -12.65
CA LYS A 132 22.62 34.05 -12.99
C LYS A 132 22.86 32.55 -12.79
N LYS A 133 21.82 31.81 -12.40
CA LYS A 133 21.88 30.39 -12.03
C LYS A 133 22.82 30.14 -10.85
N THR A 134 22.85 31.07 -9.88
CA THR A 134 23.53 30.83 -8.59
C THR A 134 22.86 29.64 -7.90
N PRO A 135 23.62 28.61 -7.48
CA PRO A 135 23.05 27.43 -6.81
C PRO A 135 22.23 27.80 -5.57
N GLN A 136 21.15 27.07 -5.32
CA GLN A 136 20.29 27.26 -4.15
C GLN A 136 21.07 27.12 -2.82
N TRP A 137 20.65 27.84 -1.78
CA TRP A 137 21.14 27.62 -0.43
C TRP A 137 20.81 26.19 0.01
N TYR A 138 21.79 25.46 0.56
CA TYR A 138 21.63 24.05 0.95
C TYR A 138 20.91 23.20 -0.13
N ASN A 139 21.44 23.28 -1.35
CA ASN A 139 20.81 22.76 -2.58
C ASN A 139 20.51 21.26 -2.52
N GLU A 140 21.38 20.49 -1.87
CA GLU A 140 21.25 19.05 -1.65
C GLU A 140 20.00 18.66 -0.84
N LYS A 141 19.38 19.62 -0.11
CA LYS A 141 18.13 19.44 0.64
C LYS A 141 16.97 20.27 0.09
N ALA A 142 17.18 21.05 -0.98
CA ALA A 142 16.17 21.96 -1.53
C ALA A 142 15.03 21.21 -2.23
N GLU A 143 15.36 20.15 -2.98
CA GLU A 143 14.39 19.33 -3.71
C GLU A 143 13.86 18.20 -2.81
N ILE A 144 12.59 18.27 -2.43
CA ILE A 144 11.90 17.15 -1.77
C ILE A 144 11.04 16.46 -2.83
N ARG A 145 11.46 15.26 -3.22
CA ARG A 145 10.66 14.42 -4.11
C ARG A 145 9.47 13.86 -3.33
N SER A 146 8.27 13.98 -3.91
CA SER A 146 7.05 13.44 -3.30
C SER A 146 7.21 11.94 -3.03
N GLU A 147 6.53 11.43 -1.99
CA GLU A 147 6.49 10.00 -1.68
C GLU A 147 5.81 9.23 -2.82
N GLY A 148 6.68 8.82 -3.71
CA GLY A 148 6.51 7.95 -4.85
C GLY A 148 7.93 7.64 -5.29
N GLY A 149 8.74 7.09 -4.36
CA GLY A 149 10.02 6.51 -4.74
C GLY A 149 9.78 5.57 -5.92
N LEU A 150 10.78 5.39 -6.78
CA LEU A 150 10.75 4.23 -7.65
C LEU A 150 10.66 3.04 -6.72
N GLY A 151 9.48 2.43 -6.60
CA GLY A 151 9.34 1.13 -5.98
C GLY A 151 10.11 0.12 -6.81
N ASN A 152 9.75 -1.16 -6.70
CA ASN A 152 10.35 -2.13 -7.61
C ASN A 152 10.13 -1.68 -9.07
N THR A 153 11.19 -1.59 -9.88
CA THR A 153 11.14 -0.96 -11.20
C THR A 153 11.91 -1.81 -12.21
N ALA A 154 11.34 -2.01 -13.40
CA ALA A 154 11.97 -2.67 -14.53
C ALA A 154 12.04 -1.68 -15.71
N ILE A 155 13.26 -1.37 -16.15
CA ILE A 155 13.52 -0.37 -17.19
C ILE A 155 14.19 -1.03 -18.38
N HIS A 156 13.66 -0.79 -19.57
CA HIS A 156 14.31 -1.14 -20.83
C HIS A 156 14.73 0.12 -21.58
N PHE A 157 16.03 0.35 -21.74
CA PHE A 157 16.56 1.40 -22.60
C PHE A 157 16.84 0.85 -24.01
N ILE A 158 16.18 1.42 -25.00
CA ILE A 158 16.46 1.19 -26.43
C ILE A 158 17.23 2.40 -26.96
N LEU A 159 18.47 2.15 -27.38
CA LEU A 159 19.41 3.20 -27.80
C LEU A 159 19.71 3.07 -29.29
N ASP A 160 19.34 4.07 -30.07
CA ASP A 160 19.68 4.09 -31.49
C ASP A 160 21.19 4.28 -31.70
N THR A 161 21.77 3.32 -32.41
CA THR A 161 23.19 3.31 -32.80
C THR A 161 23.37 3.26 -34.31
N SER A 162 22.33 3.60 -35.07
CA SER A 162 22.40 3.76 -36.52
C SER A 162 23.42 4.81 -36.94
N ASN A 163 23.78 4.82 -38.24
CA ASN A 163 24.81 5.73 -38.76
C ASN A 163 24.46 7.22 -38.57
N SER A 164 23.18 7.58 -38.54
CA SER A 164 22.68 8.94 -38.32
C SER A 164 22.83 9.42 -36.86
N MET A 165 23.07 8.50 -35.93
CA MET A 165 23.41 8.80 -34.54
C MET A 165 24.92 9.03 -34.33
N SER A 166 25.75 8.89 -35.35
CA SER A 166 27.20 9.10 -35.23
C SER A 166 27.59 10.54 -34.85
N GLY A 167 28.84 10.73 -34.42
CA GLY A 167 29.37 12.03 -34.03
C GLY A 167 28.81 12.53 -32.69
N SER A 168 28.35 13.77 -32.64
CA SER A 168 27.96 14.42 -31.37
C SER A 168 26.71 13.82 -30.73
N ARG A 169 25.80 13.21 -31.52
CA ARG A 169 24.55 12.58 -31.04
C ARG A 169 24.82 11.38 -30.15
N ILE A 170 25.61 10.41 -30.59
CA ILE A 170 25.96 9.24 -29.77
C ILE A 170 26.79 9.62 -28.54
N THR A 171 27.67 10.62 -28.64
CA THR A 171 28.41 11.13 -27.46
C THR A 171 27.45 11.73 -26.43
N ALA A 172 26.46 12.51 -26.88
CA ALA A 172 25.45 13.08 -26.00
C ALA A 172 24.56 12.01 -25.36
N LEU A 173 24.13 11.01 -26.14
CA LEU A 173 23.34 9.87 -25.68
C LEU A 173 24.08 9.07 -24.61
N LYS A 174 25.35 8.70 -24.85
CA LYS A 174 26.19 8.00 -23.87
C LYS A 174 26.33 8.80 -22.57
N THR A 175 26.54 10.11 -22.68
CA THR A 175 26.67 11.00 -21.52
C THR A 175 25.36 11.05 -20.71
N ALA A 176 24.21 11.17 -21.39
CA ALA A 176 22.90 11.16 -20.76
C ALA A 176 22.60 9.83 -20.06
N MET A 177 22.87 8.70 -20.73
CA MET A 177 22.68 7.36 -20.20
C MET A 177 23.50 7.10 -18.94
N LYS A 178 24.78 7.49 -18.93
CA LYS A 178 25.62 7.33 -17.73
C LYS A 178 25.10 8.14 -16.56
N ARG A 179 24.63 9.38 -16.81
CA ARG A 179 23.98 10.20 -15.78
C ARG A 179 22.70 9.55 -15.25
N ALA A 180 21.90 8.93 -16.12
CA ALA A 180 20.67 8.22 -15.72
C ALA A 180 20.97 7.04 -14.80
N ILE A 181 21.93 6.17 -15.15
CA ILE A 181 22.33 5.03 -14.31
C ILE A 181 22.82 5.48 -12.92
N ASN A 182 23.70 6.48 -12.86
CA ASN A 182 24.17 7.03 -11.58
C ASN A 182 23.04 7.69 -10.76
N ASN A 183 22.04 8.26 -11.42
CA ASN A 183 20.89 8.82 -10.70
C ASN A 183 19.98 7.71 -10.15
N LEU A 184 19.78 6.61 -10.87
CA LEU A 184 19.01 5.46 -10.38
C LEU A 184 19.65 4.85 -9.12
N GLU A 185 20.98 4.72 -9.10
CA GLU A 185 21.74 4.27 -7.92
C GLU A 185 21.50 5.16 -6.69
N THR A 186 21.50 6.49 -6.88
CA THR A 186 21.35 7.44 -5.78
C THR A 186 19.90 7.72 -5.38
N SER A 187 18.93 7.41 -6.24
CA SER A 187 17.50 7.69 -6.04
C SER A 187 16.68 6.50 -5.57
N MET A 188 17.25 5.28 -5.64
CA MET A 188 16.63 4.05 -5.16
C MET A 188 17.43 3.45 -4.01
N ASP A 189 16.75 3.02 -2.96
CA ASP A 189 17.37 2.13 -1.98
C ASP A 189 17.37 0.70 -2.55
N LEU A 190 18.49 0.33 -3.18
CA LEU A 190 18.67 -0.98 -3.82
C LEU A 190 18.70 -2.15 -2.82
N THR A 191 18.69 -1.88 -1.51
CA THR A 191 18.59 -2.93 -0.48
C THR A 191 17.14 -3.34 -0.20
N SER A 192 16.21 -2.39 -0.32
CA SER A 192 14.79 -2.59 -0.05
C SER A 192 13.92 -2.63 -1.31
N SER A 193 14.41 -2.10 -2.44
CA SER A 193 13.69 -2.00 -3.71
C SER A 193 14.40 -2.73 -4.85
N ARG A 194 13.66 -3.49 -5.67
CA ARG A 194 14.20 -4.22 -6.82
C ARG A 194 14.28 -3.35 -8.06
N LEU A 195 15.47 -3.22 -8.64
CA LEU A 195 15.68 -2.60 -9.96
C LEU A 195 16.12 -3.65 -10.99
N ASP A 196 15.44 -3.74 -12.12
CA ASP A 196 15.84 -4.55 -13.28
C ASP A 196 16.14 -3.62 -14.48
N ILE A 197 17.30 -3.76 -15.13
CA ILE A 197 17.70 -2.92 -16.26
C ILE A 197 18.05 -3.80 -17.47
N LEU A 198 17.42 -3.52 -18.60
CA LEU A 198 17.83 -3.99 -19.92
C LEU A 198 18.28 -2.79 -20.76
N ILE A 199 19.43 -2.89 -21.40
CA ILE A 199 19.90 -1.93 -22.43
C ILE A 199 20.08 -2.69 -23.74
N THR A 200 19.44 -2.23 -24.81
CA THR A 200 19.59 -2.78 -26.17
C THR A 200 19.82 -1.68 -27.19
N THR A 201 20.49 -1.98 -28.29
CA THR A 201 20.64 -1.02 -29.40
C THR A 201 19.64 -1.25 -30.53
N TYR A 202 19.14 -0.16 -31.12
CA TYR A 202 18.48 -0.20 -32.44
C TYR A 202 19.56 -0.07 -33.52
N GLN A 203 19.69 -1.12 -34.33
CA GLN A 203 20.71 -1.28 -35.37
C GLN A 203 20.36 -2.42 -36.32
N GLY A 204 21.07 -2.54 -37.44
CA GLY A 204 20.98 -3.70 -38.32
C GLY A 204 21.59 -4.96 -37.70
N GLY A 205 20.99 -6.12 -37.98
CA GLY A 205 21.45 -7.40 -37.44
C GLY A 205 21.04 -7.62 -35.98
N SER A 206 21.93 -8.23 -35.17
CA SER A 206 21.67 -8.51 -33.76
C SER A 206 22.01 -7.30 -32.87
N PRO A 207 21.13 -6.90 -31.94
CA PRO A 207 21.35 -5.73 -31.08
C PRO A 207 22.45 -5.98 -30.03
N GLN A 208 23.25 -4.94 -29.75
CA GLN A 208 24.14 -4.94 -28.58
C GLN A 208 23.26 -4.92 -27.33
N THR A 209 23.45 -5.86 -26.41
CA THR A 209 22.52 -6.10 -25.29
C THR A 209 23.24 -6.26 -23.95
N LYS A 210 22.71 -5.64 -22.90
CA LYS A 210 23.12 -5.84 -21.50
C LYS A 210 21.88 -5.92 -20.61
N LEU A 211 21.69 -7.07 -19.96
CA LEU A 211 20.62 -7.32 -18.99
C LEU A 211 21.22 -7.50 -17.60
N ILE A 212 20.68 -6.79 -16.61
CA ILE A 212 20.93 -7.04 -15.19
C ILE A 212 19.59 -7.05 -14.47
N ARG A 213 19.32 -8.12 -13.74
CA ARG A 213 18.14 -8.29 -12.87
C ARG A 213 18.58 -8.07 -11.44
N LYS A 214 17.76 -7.40 -10.61
CA LYS A 214 18.10 -7.06 -9.21
C LYS A 214 19.46 -6.36 -9.09
N VAL A 215 19.58 -5.21 -9.77
CA VAL A 215 20.77 -4.36 -9.79
C VAL A 215 21.21 -4.03 -8.36
N SER A 216 22.50 -4.24 -8.09
CA SER A 216 23.19 -3.83 -6.87
C SER A 216 24.24 -2.75 -7.17
N GLU A 217 24.84 -2.13 -6.14
CA GLU A 217 25.94 -1.17 -6.30
C GLU A 217 27.12 -1.74 -7.13
N ASN A 218 27.39 -3.06 -7.01
CA ASN A 218 28.45 -3.73 -7.76
C ASN A 218 28.17 -3.81 -9.28
N ASP A 219 26.91 -3.68 -9.69
CA ASP A 219 26.47 -3.80 -11.08
C ASP A 219 26.54 -2.48 -11.86
N ILE A 220 26.71 -1.35 -11.16
CA ILE A 220 26.75 -0.01 -11.75
C ILE A 220 27.97 0.15 -12.67
N SER A 221 29.16 -0.23 -12.22
CA SER A 221 30.39 -0.12 -13.03
C SER A 221 30.31 -0.93 -14.35
N PRO A 222 29.84 -2.20 -14.35
CA PRO A 222 29.57 -2.95 -15.57
C PRO A 222 28.57 -2.29 -16.54
N LEU A 223 27.53 -1.62 -16.04
CA LEU A 223 26.55 -0.90 -16.88
C LEU A 223 27.20 0.31 -17.55
N LEU A 224 27.96 1.10 -16.79
CA LEU A 224 28.66 2.28 -17.30
C LEU A 224 29.69 1.90 -18.39
N SER A 225 30.46 0.84 -18.16
CA SER A 225 31.43 0.33 -19.16
C SER A 225 30.73 -0.09 -20.45
N PHE A 226 29.60 -0.80 -20.34
CA PHE A 226 28.83 -1.21 -21.53
C PHE A 226 28.34 -0.01 -22.35
N ILE A 227 27.89 1.07 -21.68
CA ILE A 227 27.47 2.31 -22.35
C ILE A 227 28.64 2.98 -23.06
N ASP A 228 29.81 3.04 -22.43
CA ASP A 228 31.02 3.61 -23.04
C ASP A 228 31.46 2.82 -24.29
N ASP A 229 31.28 1.51 -24.29
CA ASP A 229 31.67 0.61 -25.37
C ASP A 229 30.68 0.51 -26.54
N LEU A 230 29.49 1.15 -26.47
CA LEU A 230 28.49 1.08 -27.55
C LEU A 230 29.09 1.54 -28.89
N LYS A 231 28.87 0.74 -29.93
CA LYS A 231 29.38 1.00 -31.29
C LYS A 231 28.26 1.48 -32.20
N ILE A 232 28.58 2.37 -33.13
CA ILE A 232 27.69 2.69 -34.26
C ILE A 232 27.66 1.48 -35.21
N VAL A 233 26.46 1.02 -35.51
CA VAL A 233 26.19 -0.11 -36.40
C VAL A 233 25.06 0.31 -37.35
N GLY A 234 25.34 0.31 -38.66
CA GLY A 234 24.35 0.68 -39.67
C GLY A 234 23.23 -0.35 -39.84
N GLY A 235 22.12 0.09 -40.46
CA GLY A 235 20.92 -0.72 -40.67
C GLY A 235 19.90 -0.58 -39.54
N GLU A 236 18.74 -1.19 -39.74
CA GLU A 236 17.56 -1.07 -38.87
C GLU A 236 16.97 -2.46 -38.64
N ASN A 237 16.47 -2.72 -37.42
CA ASN A 237 15.79 -3.97 -37.07
C ASN A 237 14.90 -3.75 -35.85
N LEU A 238 13.73 -3.15 -36.08
CA LEU A 238 12.78 -2.77 -35.05
C LEU A 238 12.14 -4.00 -34.39
N GLU A 239 11.88 -5.05 -35.17
CA GLU A 239 11.26 -6.28 -34.67
C GLU A 239 12.15 -6.98 -33.63
N SER A 240 13.47 -7.04 -33.86
CA SER A 240 14.38 -7.66 -32.90
C SER A 240 14.44 -6.93 -31.56
N VAL A 241 14.42 -5.59 -31.57
CA VAL A 241 14.57 -4.81 -30.34
C VAL A 241 13.27 -4.79 -29.51
N LEU A 242 12.12 -4.68 -30.17
CA LEU A 242 10.82 -4.77 -29.51
C LEU A 242 10.52 -6.21 -29.02
N SER A 243 11.00 -7.24 -29.72
CA SER A 243 10.94 -8.63 -29.23
C SER A 243 11.75 -8.83 -27.95
N ALA A 244 12.87 -8.11 -27.79
CA ALA A 244 13.64 -8.11 -26.55
C ALA A 244 12.85 -7.45 -25.42
N SER A 245 12.14 -6.33 -25.68
CA SER A 245 11.22 -5.71 -24.72
C SER A 245 10.14 -6.68 -24.26
N VAL A 246 9.46 -7.34 -25.21
CA VAL A 246 8.42 -8.34 -24.94
C VAL A 246 8.96 -9.43 -24.00
N SER A 247 10.14 -9.98 -24.31
CA SER A 247 10.75 -11.05 -23.51
C SER A 247 11.11 -10.57 -22.11
N PHE A 248 11.71 -9.39 -22.01
CA PHE A 248 12.12 -8.77 -20.76
C PHE A 248 10.94 -8.51 -19.82
N PHE A 249 9.86 -7.93 -20.32
CA PHE A 249 8.70 -7.59 -19.50
C PHE A 249 7.83 -8.81 -19.18
N LYS A 250 7.77 -9.84 -20.05
CA LYS A 250 7.07 -11.10 -19.76
C LYS A 250 7.60 -11.78 -18.50
N GLU A 251 8.91 -11.77 -18.27
CA GLU A 251 9.52 -12.38 -17.07
C GLU A 251 9.19 -11.62 -15.78
N VAL A 252 8.88 -10.32 -15.88
CA VAL A 252 8.57 -9.51 -14.70
C VAL A 252 7.10 -9.17 -14.54
N ILE A 253 6.23 -9.64 -15.43
CA ILE A 253 4.82 -9.26 -15.49
C ILE A 253 4.04 -9.64 -14.21
N ASN A 254 4.51 -10.65 -13.47
CA ASN A 254 3.90 -11.13 -12.24
C ASN A 254 4.45 -10.46 -10.97
N PHE A 255 5.52 -9.67 -11.06
CA PHE A 255 6.04 -8.93 -9.91
C PHE A 255 5.32 -7.58 -9.77
N ASP A 256 5.21 -7.07 -8.56
CA ASP A 256 4.65 -5.75 -8.32
C ASP A 256 5.71 -4.67 -8.60
N MET A 257 5.84 -4.27 -9.87
CA MET A 257 6.89 -3.36 -10.35
C MET A 257 6.37 -2.29 -11.32
N ASN A 258 6.97 -1.10 -11.30
CA ASN A 258 6.88 -0.11 -12.38
C ASN A 258 7.60 -0.66 -13.62
N ARG A 259 7.05 -0.48 -14.82
CA ARG A 259 7.63 -1.02 -16.06
C ARG A 259 7.67 0.07 -17.11
N CYS A 260 8.85 0.47 -17.52
CA CYS A 260 9.00 1.47 -18.58
C CYS A 260 10.06 1.07 -19.60
N CYS A 261 9.79 1.41 -20.85
CA CYS A 261 10.68 1.28 -21.99
C CYS A 261 10.96 2.69 -22.52
N ILE A 262 12.23 3.04 -22.69
CA ILE A 262 12.63 4.35 -23.19
C ILE A 262 13.40 4.16 -24.47
N PHE A 263 12.83 4.64 -25.58
CA PHE A 263 13.43 4.54 -26.90
C PHE A 263 13.96 5.91 -27.32
N VAL A 264 15.29 6.07 -27.29
CA VAL A 264 15.96 7.26 -27.80
C VAL A 264 16.47 6.98 -29.21
N SER A 265 15.95 7.70 -30.20
CA SER A 265 16.32 7.57 -31.62
C SER A 265 16.51 8.91 -32.29
N ASP A 266 17.06 8.92 -33.49
CA ASP A 266 17.05 10.12 -34.32
C ASP A 266 15.68 10.42 -34.94
N GLY A 267 14.69 9.53 -34.81
CA GLY A 267 13.34 9.63 -35.37
C GLY A 267 13.15 8.98 -36.75
N GLU A 268 14.19 8.43 -37.36
CA GLU A 268 14.10 7.59 -38.57
C GLU A 268 13.98 6.12 -38.16
N LEU A 269 12.74 5.61 -38.11
CA LEU A 269 12.41 4.26 -37.64
C LEU A 269 11.71 3.43 -38.72
N GLU A 270 11.80 2.11 -38.63
CA GLU A 270 10.94 1.24 -39.41
C GLU A 270 9.47 1.42 -39.02
N ASN A 271 8.56 1.31 -39.99
CA ASN A 271 7.14 1.41 -39.69
C ASN A 271 6.68 0.15 -38.95
N VAL A 272 6.31 0.30 -37.67
CA VAL A 272 5.88 -0.80 -36.81
C VAL A 272 4.68 -1.58 -37.35
N ASP A 273 3.82 -0.94 -38.14
CA ASP A 273 2.67 -1.60 -38.81
C ASP A 273 3.11 -2.71 -39.79
N SER A 274 4.36 -2.70 -40.23
CA SER A 274 4.91 -3.73 -41.12
C SER A 274 5.32 -5.02 -40.37
N ILE A 275 5.44 -4.96 -39.05
CA ILE A 275 5.82 -6.08 -38.19
C ILE A 275 4.59 -6.94 -37.89
N LYS A 276 4.70 -8.27 -38.09
CA LYS A 276 3.57 -9.21 -37.93
C LYS A 276 3.50 -9.88 -36.55
N ASN A 277 4.41 -9.55 -35.64
CA ASN A 277 4.46 -10.15 -34.31
C ASN A 277 3.38 -9.55 -33.39
N ASN A 278 2.37 -10.36 -33.05
CA ASN A 278 1.26 -9.93 -32.20
C ASN A 278 1.67 -9.52 -30.78
N ASP A 279 2.71 -10.14 -30.20
CA ASP A 279 3.16 -9.77 -28.85
C ASP A 279 3.75 -8.35 -28.81
N ILE A 280 4.37 -7.91 -29.91
CA ILE A 280 4.89 -6.54 -30.05
C ILE A 280 3.73 -5.55 -30.11
N HIS A 281 2.69 -5.86 -30.90
CA HIS A 281 1.49 -5.05 -30.95
C HIS A 281 0.74 -5.03 -29.61
N ASP A 282 0.75 -6.14 -28.87
CA ASP A 282 0.21 -6.18 -27.51
C ASP A 282 0.98 -5.29 -26.54
N LEU A 283 2.31 -5.26 -26.65
CA LEU A 283 3.15 -4.38 -25.84
C LEU A 283 2.87 -2.90 -26.14
N ILE A 284 2.83 -2.53 -27.41
CA ILE A 284 2.59 -1.14 -27.86
C ILE A 284 1.18 -0.69 -27.52
N ASN A 285 0.16 -1.49 -27.85
CA ASN A 285 -1.23 -1.10 -27.61
C ASN A 285 -1.64 -1.23 -26.13
N LYS A 286 -0.72 -1.65 -25.24
CA LYS A 286 -1.02 -2.03 -23.85
C LYS A 286 -2.22 -2.97 -23.81
N SER A 287 -2.17 -4.04 -24.61
CA SER A 287 -3.19 -5.09 -24.66
C SER A 287 -2.62 -6.44 -24.17
N GLY A 288 -3.50 -7.45 -24.09
CA GLY A 288 -3.12 -8.79 -23.68
C GLY A 288 -2.47 -8.82 -22.30
N ARG A 289 -1.27 -9.41 -22.21
CA ARG A 289 -0.52 -9.57 -20.95
C ARG A 289 0.15 -8.28 -20.47
N PHE A 290 0.30 -7.29 -21.35
CA PHE A 290 0.90 -6.00 -21.03
C PHE A 290 -0.15 -4.96 -20.59
N ASN A 291 -1.43 -5.32 -20.68
CA ASN A 291 -2.55 -4.60 -20.08
C ASN A 291 -2.82 -5.07 -18.64
N ILE A 292 -2.00 -4.62 -17.70
CA ILE A 292 -2.21 -4.99 -16.29
C ILE A 292 -3.18 -3.99 -15.67
N ALA A 293 -4.32 -4.51 -15.18
CA ALA A 293 -5.43 -3.74 -14.59
C ALA A 293 -5.04 -2.84 -13.40
N ASN A 294 -3.85 -3.02 -12.81
CA ASN A 294 -3.35 -2.25 -11.66
C ASN A 294 -2.62 -0.95 -12.06
N GLY A 295 -2.75 -0.48 -13.30
CA GLY A 295 -2.06 0.74 -13.78
C GLY A 295 -0.54 0.59 -13.93
N ARG A 296 -0.01 -0.64 -13.91
CA ARG A 296 1.43 -0.96 -14.07
C ARG A 296 1.72 -1.71 -15.36
N GLY A 297 0.99 -1.37 -16.42
CA GLY A 297 1.33 -1.81 -17.78
C GLY A 297 2.72 -1.35 -18.18
N VAL A 298 3.19 -1.78 -19.35
CA VAL A 298 4.49 -1.30 -19.85
C VAL A 298 4.28 0.03 -20.55
N ASP A 299 4.84 1.10 -19.99
CA ASP A 299 4.90 2.41 -20.64
C ASP A 299 6.07 2.45 -21.61
N ILE A 300 5.84 2.87 -22.86
CA ILE A 300 6.86 3.04 -23.88
C ILE A 300 6.93 4.52 -24.24
N TYR A 301 8.06 5.14 -23.92
CA TYR A 301 8.35 6.54 -24.20
C TYR A 301 9.34 6.64 -25.35
N CYS A 302 8.99 7.40 -26.40
CA CYS A 302 9.89 7.67 -27.51
C CYS A 302 10.47 9.09 -27.44
N ILE A 303 11.78 9.21 -27.67
CA ILE A 303 12.50 10.48 -27.68
C ILE A 303 13.22 10.60 -29.03
N ASN A 304 12.90 11.64 -29.80
CA ASN A 304 13.55 11.92 -31.07
C ASN A 304 14.68 12.95 -30.90
N VAL A 305 15.86 12.65 -31.44
CA VAL A 305 17.04 13.54 -31.40
C VAL A 305 17.25 14.17 -32.79
N GLY A 306 16.74 15.37 -32.95
CA GLY A 306 16.95 16.22 -34.12
C GLY A 306 15.93 16.10 -35.25
N ASN A 307 15.19 15.00 -35.38
CA ASN A 307 14.11 14.87 -36.38
C ASN A 307 12.76 15.28 -35.81
N HIS A 308 12.14 16.27 -36.44
CA HIS A 308 10.82 16.78 -36.07
C HIS A 308 9.65 15.91 -36.56
N ASN A 309 9.90 14.95 -37.45
CA ASN A 309 8.88 14.01 -37.87
C ASN A 309 8.73 12.90 -36.83
N VAL A 310 7.66 12.97 -36.04
CA VAL A 310 7.34 11.98 -34.99
C VAL A 310 6.39 10.89 -35.47
N SER A 311 6.02 10.86 -36.76
CA SER A 311 4.95 9.99 -37.27
C SER A 311 5.18 8.49 -37.05
N LEU A 312 6.44 8.07 -36.92
CA LEU A 312 6.83 6.67 -36.71
C LEU A 312 7.05 6.37 -35.24
N SER A 313 7.76 7.23 -34.51
CA SER A 313 7.92 7.10 -33.05
C SER A 313 6.60 7.19 -32.30
N ALA A 314 5.66 8.04 -32.73
CA ALA A 314 4.33 8.16 -32.14
C ALA A 314 3.43 6.92 -32.34
N LYS A 315 3.80 5.99 -33.23
CA LYS A 315 3.12 4.69 -33.35
C LYS A 315 3.62 3.65 -32.35
N ILE A 316 4.82 3.85 -31.81
CA ILE A 316 5.45 2.96 -30.82
C ILE A 316 5.19 3.48 -29.42
N ASP A 317 5.24 4.81 -29.26
CA ASP A 317 4.94 5.51 -28.03
C ASP A 317 3.49 5.25 -27.60
N ASN A 318 3.32 4.73 -26.38
CA ASN A 318 2.02 4.36 -25.82
C ASN A 318 1.63 5.23 -24.62
N THR A 319 2.26 6.39 -24.49
CA THR A 319 1.97 7.44 -23.51
C THR A 319 1.46 8.70 -24.20
N PRO A 320 0.42 8.62 -25.05
CA PRO A 320 0.05 9.68 -25.99
C PRO A 320 -0.29 11.03 -25.33
N GLU A 321 -0.52 11.06 -24.02
CA GLU A 321 -0.73 12.26 -23.22
C GLU A 321 0.50 13.19 -23.20
N ASP A 322 1.72 12.65 -23.11
CA ASP A 322 2.96 13.44 -23.10
C ASP A 322 3.46 13.80 -24.50
N GLY A 323 3.20 12.94 -25.49
CA GLY A 323 3.67 13.10 -26.86
C GLY A 323 5.16 12.82 -27.00
N VAL A 324 5.66 12.69 -28.24
CA VAL A 324 7.09 12.38 -28.47
C VAL A 324 7.93 13.66 -28.40
N PRO A 325 8.77 13.86 -27.36
CA PRO A 325 9.69 14.98 -27.29
C PRO A 325 10.72 14.94 -28.43
N VAL A 326 10.92 16.10 -29.07
CA VAL A 326 11.95 16.30 -30.08
C VAL A 326 13.05 17.20 -29.51
N ILE A 327 14.22 16.60 -29.29
CA ILE A 327 15.40 17.28 -28.76
C ILE A 327 16.17 17.90 -29.92
N VAL A 328 16.26 19.23 -29.94
CA VAL A 328 16.97 19.97 -30.98
C VAL A 328 18.48 19.85 -30.73
N GLY A 329 19.20 19.18 -31.62
CA GLY A 329 20.65 18.99 -31.53
C GLY A 329 21.04 17.77 -30.67
N SER A 330 22.27 17.75 -30.17
CA SER A 330 22.83 16.66 -29.36
C SER A 330 23.14 17.13 -27.93
N ASP A 331 22.14 17.66 -27.23
CA ASP A 331 22.26 18.11 -25.84
C ASP A 331 22.05 16.94 -24.87
N SER A 332 23.12 16.53 -24.19
CA SER A 332 23.08 15.41 -23.24
C SER A 332 22.26 15.69 -21.99
N SER A 333 22.09 16.96 -21.60
CA SER A 333 21.28 17.33 -20.44
C SER A 333 19.80 17.19 -20.75
N LEU A 334 19.36 17.67 -21.92
CA LEU A 334 17.96 17.55 -22.30
C LEU A 334 17.55 16.10 -22.55
N ILE A 335 18.44 15.28 -23.13
CA ILE A 335 18.20 13.82 -23.26
C ILE A 335 18.02 13.19 -21.88
N TYR A 336 18.95 13.47 -20.95
CA TYR A 336 18.87 12.97 -19.58
C TYR A 336 17.58 13.41 -18.89
N ASP A 337 17.25 14.70 -18.90
CA ASP A 337 16.07 15.23 -18.21
C ASP A 337 14.77 14.64 -18.76
N THR A 338 14.71 14.42 -20.08
CA THR A 338 13.55 13.82 -20.75
C THR A 338 13.41 12.34 -20.39
N MET A 339 14.50 11.57 -20.38
CA MET A 339 14.46 10.17 -19.94
C MET A 339 14.08 10.04 -18.47
N MET A 340 14.64 10.89 -17.61
CA MET A 340 14.35 10.84 -16.17
C MET A 340 12.93 11.29 -15.88
N TYR A 341 12.38 12.23 -16.66
CA TYR A 341 10.96 12.55 -16.63
C TYR A 341 10.10 11.32 -16.95
N ALA A 342 10.43 10.56 -17.99
CA ALA A 342 9.73 9.33 -18.35
C ALA A 342 9.82 8.25 -17.25
N ILE A 343 10.90 8.21 -16.47
CA ILE A 343 11.08 7.23 -15.39
C ILE A 343 10.36 7.65 -14.10
N HIS A 344 10.44 8.92 -13.71
CA HIS A 344 10.05 9.39 -12.37
C HIS A 344 8.78 10.25 -12.34
N GLY A 345 8.37 10.81 -13.48
CA GLY A 345 7.54 12.00 -13.50
C GLY A 345 8.25 13.22 -12.89
N SER A 346 7.60 14.38 -12.92
CA SER A 346 8.10 15.64 -12.35
C SER A 346 7.44 15.96 -11.01
N ASN A 347 7.64 15.10 -10.02
CA ASN A 347 6.99 15.23 -8.72
C ASN A 347 7.99 15.69 -7.65
N ALA A 348 8.53 16.89 -7.84
CA ALA A 348 9.41 17.54 -6.90
C ALA A 348 8.73 18.77 -6.31
N ASP A 349 8.92 18.95 -5.00
CA ASP A 349 8.40 20.03 -4.20
C ASP A 349 9.57 20.75 -3.52
N MET A 350 9.39 22.03 -3.19
CA MET A 350 10.42 22.79 -2.50
C MET A 350 10.40 22.48 -1.00
N ASN A 351 11.58 22.40 -0.41
CA ASN A 351 11.74 22.30 1.03
C ASN A 351 11.18 23.56 1.75
N PRO A 352 10.28 23.40 2.73
CA PRO A 352 9.67 24.51 3.46
C PRO A 352 10.66 25.48 4.10
N ALA A 353 11.81 24.99 4.58
CA ALA A 353 12.84 25.83 5.18
C ALA A 353 13.40 26.85 4.16
N HIS A 354 13.56 26.43 2.91
CA HIS A 354 13.99 27.29 1.80
C HIS A 354 12.93 28.32 1.45
N ILE A 355 11.65 27.93 1.46
CA ILE A 355 10.52 28.86 1.23
C ILE A 355 10.50 29.93 2.33
N LEU A 356 10.57 29.52 3.59
CA LEU A 356 10.60 30.43 4.74
C LEU A 356 11.82 31.36 4.71
N ARG A 357 12.99 30.84 4.31
CA ARG A 357 14.23 31.62 4.18
C ARG A 357 14.07 32.71 3.12
N GLU A 358 13.58 32.34 1.94
CA GLU A 358 13.35 33.29 0.85
C GLU A 358 12.31 34.34 1.24
N LEU A 359 11.26 33.93 1.94
CA LEU A 359 10.26 34.84 2.50
C LEU A 359 10.94 35.88 3.40
N VAL A 360 11.70 35.48 4.41
CA VAL A 360 12.39 36.41 5.30
C VAL A 360 13.32 37.34 4.51
N LEU A 361 14.18 36.80 3.65
CA LEU A 361 15.14 37.61 2.90
C LEU A 361 14.45 38.64 1.97
N SER A 362 13.35 38.26 1.33
CA SER A 362 12.60 39.12 0.41
C SER A 362 12.01 40.36 1.11
N GLN A 363 11.59 40.24 2.38
CA GLN A 363 11.09 41.38 3.16
C GLN A 363 12.18 42.40 3.49
N TYR A 364 13.40 41.94 3.81
CA TYR A 364 14.48 42.82 4.27
C TYR A 364 15.31 43.43 3.14
N THR A 365 15.36 42.78 1.97
CA THR A 365 16.26 43.19 0.88
C THR A 365 15.56 43.61 -0.42
N GLY A 366 14.26 43.34 -0.55
CA GLY A 366 13.67 43.22 -1.89
C GLY A 366 14.40 42.13 -2.70
N PHE A 367 14.47 42.25 -4.02
CA PHE A 367 15.13 41.26 -4.89
C PHE A 367 16.69 41.39 -4.97
N ASN A 368 17.36 42.10 -4.05
CA ASN A 368 18.81 42.39 -4.14
C ASN A 368 19.58 41.99 -2.86
N SER A 369 20.24 40.83 -2.91
CA SER A 369 20.68 40.02 -1.75
C SER A 369 22.08 40.30 -1.17
N GLN A 370 22.64 41.51 -1.29
CA GLN A 370 24.08 41.71 -0.97
C GLN A 370 24.43 42.14 0.46
N SER A 371 23.50 42.27 1.41
CA SER A 371 23.81 42.91 2.71
C SER A 371 23.26 42.25 3.98
N VAL A 372 22.75 41.01 3.98
CA VAL A 372 21.98 40.50 5.14
C VAL A 372 22.34 39.08 5.59
N GLN A 373 23.64 38.78 5.72
CA GLN A 373 24.11 37.48 6.22
C GLN A 373 23.86 37.23 7.72
N ASN A 374 23.46 38.24 8.49
CA ASN A 374 23.38 38.13 9.95
C ASN A 374 21.95 38.19 10.53
N ILE A 375 20.90 38.02 9.70
CA ILE A 375 19.51 37.96 10.20
C ILE A 375 18.96 36.53 10.25
N ILE A 376 19.61 35.55 9.64
CA ILE A 376 19.17 34.15 9.62
C ILE A 376 20.07 33.35 10.56
N ASN A 377 19.48 32.57 11.45
CA ASN A 377 20.21 31.55 12.19
C ASN A 377 20.41 30.32 11.28
N GLU A 378 21.57 30.24 10.64
CA GLU A 378 21.91 29.20 9.65
C GLU A 378 21.81 27.77 10.22
N GLU A 379 22.11 27.57 11.50
CA GLU A 379 22.02 26.25 12.13
C GLU A 379 20.57 25.78 12.24
N SER A 380 19.68 26.63 12.79
CA SER A 380 18.26 26.30 12.94
C SER A 380 17.58 26.01 11.60
N PHE A 381 17.92 26.77 10.55
CA PHE A 381 17.37 26.58 9.22
C PHE A 381 17.86 25.29 8.55
N LYS A 382 19.15 24.93 8.70
CA LYS A 382 19.67 23.67 8.17
C LYS A 382 19.08 22.46 8.88
N GLN A 383 19.00 22.50 10.22
CA GLN A 383 18.35 21.45 11.00
C GLN A 383 16.88 21.26 10.57
N ALA A 384 16.13 22.34 10.41
CA ALA A 384 14.76 22.28 9.89
C ALA A 384 14.70 21.69 8.48
N ALA A 385 15.58 22.13 7.57
CA ALA A 385 15.64 21.62 6.21
C ALA A 385 15.93 20.11 6.17
N ASP A 386 16.84 19.63 7.02
CA ASP A 386 17.15 18.20 7.14
C ASP A 386 15.95 17.38 7.61
N ILE A 387 15.26 17.85 8.64
CA ILE A 387 14.07 17.17 9.16
C ILE A 387 12.95 17.14 8.12
N PHE A 388 12.64 18.28 7.47
CA PHE A 388 11.62 18.29 6.42
C PHE A 388 11.97 17.37 5.25
N TYR A 389 13.26 17.30 4.88
CA TYR A 389 13.75 16.39 3.84
C TYR A 389 13.61 14.92 4.25
N GLN A 390 13.94 14.57 5.49
CA GLN A 390 13.76 13.23 6.05
C GLN A 390 12.29 12.83 6.11
N GLU A 391 11.41 13.76 6.54
CA GLU A 391 9.96 13.59 6.66
C GLU A 391 9.22 13.66 5.31
N LYS A 392 9.95 13.85 4.19
CA LYS A 392 9.40 14.02 2.83
C LYS A 392 8.32 15.12 2.75
N LEU A 393 8.49 16.18 3.53
CA LEU A 393 7.58 17.32 3.63
C LEU A 393 7.91 18.39 2.60
N GLY A 394 7.56 18.17 1.35
CA GLY A 394 7.73 19.16 0.29
C GLY A 394 6.45 19.97 0.03
N LEU A 395 6.60 21.26 -0.23
CA LEU A 395 5.50 22.16 -0.59
C LEU A 395 5.67 22.77 -1.98
N SER A 396 4.55 23.00 -2.66
CA SER A 396 4.46 23.75 -3.92
C SER A 396 3.54 24.94 -3.71
N TYR A 397 3.91 26.11 -4.22
CA TYR A 397 3.13 27.31 -4.00
C TYR A 397 3.27 28.32 -5.13
N LEU A 398 2.19 29.04 -5.43
CA LEU A 398 2.18 30.18 -6.35
C LEU A 398 2.37 31.48 -5.58
N TRP A 399 3.57 32.06 -5.64
CA TRP A 399 3.83 33.36 -5.03
C TRP A 399 3.33 34.50 -5.91
N ASN A 400 2.23 35.13 -5.50
CA ASN A 400 1.69 36.35 -6.11
C ASN A 400 1.78 37.56 -5.16
N ASN A 401 1.78 38.78 -5.71
CA ASN A 401 1.87 40.03 -4.94
C ASN A 401 0.59 40.37 -4.14
N GLN A 402 -0.48 39.59 -4.29
CA GLN A 402 -1.75 39.81 -3.59
C GLN A 402 -1.78 39.14 -2.21
N SER A 403 -0.96 38.11 -2.01
CA SER A 403 -0.90 37.36 -0.74
C SER A 403 -0.03 38.11 0.26
N LYS A 404 -0.56 38.40 1.45
CA LYS A 404 0.26 38.99 2.52
C LYS A 404 1.27 37.95 2.98
N PHE A 405 2.52 38.38 3.15
CA PHE A 405 3.60 37.55 3.69
C PHE A 405 3.16 36.75 4.93
N GLU A 406 2.45 37.40 5.86
CA GLU A 406 2.00 36.79 7.11
C GLU A 406 1.02 35.64 6.91
N ASP A 407 0.17 35.70 5.88
CA ASP A 407 -0.81 34.64 5.60
C ASP A 407 -0.10 33.40 5.06
N LEU A 408 0.89 33.60 4.18
CA LEU A 408 1.71 32.51 3.65
C LEU A 408 2.62 31.89 4.72
N LYS A 409 3.27 32.72 5.54
CA LYS A 409 4.06 32.27 6.69
C LYS A 409 3.22 31.37 7.60
N LYS A 410 2.04 31.83 8.01
CA LYS A 410 1.12 31.05 8.85
C LYS A 410 0.68 29.75 8.20
N ASN A 411 0.41 29.77 6.90
CA ASN A 411 0.04 28.56 6.17
C ASN A 411 1.18 27.53 6.18
N ILE A 412 2.42 27.96 5.90
CA ILE A 412 3.60 27.09 5.96
C ILE A 412 3.83 26.58 7.38
N GLU A 413 3.87 27.47 8.38
CA GLU A 413 4.00 27.12 9.81
C GLU A 413 3.01 26.04 10.25
N LYS A 414 1.72 26.20 9.87
CA LYS A 414 0.64 25.24 10.16
C LYS A 414 0.80 23.92 9.38
N THR A 415 1.29 23.97 8.16
CA THR A 415 1.43 22.78 7.32
C THR A 415 2.55 21.88 7.85
N VAL A 416 3.70 22.47 8.21
CA VAL A 416 4.91 21.70 8.56
C VAL A 416 5.15 21.57 10.06
N ASP A 417 4.27 22.15 10.88
CA ASP A 417 4.38 22.24 12.33
C ASP A 417 5.73 22.82 12.76
N CYS A 418 5.91 24.09 12.43
CA CYS A 418 7.06 24.86 12.90
C CYS A 418 6.64 26.28 13.28
N VAL A 419 7.53 26.94 14.00
CA VAL A 419 7.43 28.35 14.38
C VAL A 419 8.64 29.07 13.82
N LEU A 420 8.41 30.10 13.01
CA LEU A 420 9.44 31.02 12.55
C LEU A 420 9.29 32.32 13.33
N ASP A 421 10.21 32.59 14.26
CA ASP A 421 10.22 33.82 15.06
C ASP A 421 11.63 34.43 15.11
N GLN A 422 11.69 35.73 15.42
CA GLN A 422 12.95 36.44 15.63
C GLN A 422 13.34 36.35 17.10
N ASN A 423 14.53 35.83 17.37
CA ASN A 423 15.05 35.71 18.72
C ASN A 423 15.45 37.10 19.25
N ALA A 424 14.88 37.48 20.41
CA ALA A 424 15.06 38.81 20.99
C ALA A 424 16.50 39.10 21.47
N GLN A 425 17.32 38.06 21.71
CA GLN A 425 18.71 38.20 22.15
C GLN A 425 19.67 38.29 20.96
N THR A 426 19.51 37.41 19.97
CA THR A 426 20.41 37.33 18.80
C THR A 426 19.98 38.25 17.66
N ASN A 427 18.72 38.71 17.66
CA ASN A 427 18.04 39.38 16.55
C ASN A 427 18.02 38.58 15.23
N GLN A 428 18.27 37.28 15.29
CA GLN A 428 18.19 36.37 14.15
C GLN A 428 16.83 35.67 14.10
N PHE A 429 16.35 35.38 12.89
CA PHE A 429 15.21 34.50 12.64
C PHE A 429 15.63 33.05 12.80
N GLU A 430 14.81 32.29 13.50
CA GLU A 430 15.06 30.90 13.86
C GLU A 430 13.82 30.07 13.55
N ILE A 431 14.00 28.87 13.00
CA ILE A 431 12.91 27.90 12.85
C ILE A 431 12.95 26.97 14.05
N LYS A 432 11.86 26.94 14.82
CA LYS A 432 11.62 25.97 15.89
C LYS A 432 10.63 24.92 15.39
N LEU A 433 11.05 23.66 15.37
CA LEU A 433 10.20 22.53 14.97
C LEU A 433 9.30 22.10 16.14
N ILE A 434 8.04 21.81 15.86
CA ILE A 434 7.10 21.24 16.85
C ILE A 434 7.15 19.71 16.68
N ARG A 435 8.04 19.05 17.44
CA ARG A 435 8.26 17.59 17.43
C ARG A 435 8.46 17.06 18.84
N ASN A 436 8.52 15.73 18.99
CA ASN A 436 8.91 15.06 20.23
C ASN A 436 10.45 15.04 20.38
N ASN A 437 11.07 16.20 20.56
CA ASN A 437 12.52 16.38 20.55
C ASN A 437 13.08 17.01 21.84
N TYR A 438 12.36 16.87 22.95
CA TYR A 438 12.75 17.44 24.24
C TYR A 438 12.81 16.36 25.33
N ASN A 439 13.69 16.57 26.31
CA ASN A 439 13.75 15.74 27.52
C ASN A 439 12.90 16.39 28.62
N ILE A 440 11.94 15.65 29.17
CA ILE A 440 11.00 16.15 30.20
C ILE A 440 11.75 16.64 31.44
N ASP A 441 12.84 15.97 31.82
CA ASP A 441 13.62 16.28 33.04
C ASP A 441 14.40 17.60 32.93
N GLU A 442 14.59 18.12 31.71
CA GLU A 442 15.33 19.37 31.43
C GLU A 442 14.40 20.58 31.25
N LEU A 443 13.08 20.38 31.28
CA LEU A 443 12.11 21.45 31.03
C LEU A 443 12.02 22.43 32.20
N PRO A 444 11.84 23.73 31.94
CA PRO A 444 11.60 24.71 32.99
C PRO A 444 10.26 24.40 33.69
N ILE A 445 10.27 24.43 35.02
CA ILE A 445 9.10 24.15 35.85
C ILE A 445 8.42 25.46 36.22
N PHE A 446 7.12 25.58 35.91
CA PHE A 446 6.29 26.71 36.32
C PHE A 446 5.23 26.23 37.33
N ASP A 447 5.24 26.87 38.50
CA ASP A 447 4.30 26.58 39.60
C ASP A 447 3.74 27.88 40.21
N LYS A 448 3.14 27.79 41.41
CA LYS A 448 2.55 28.94 42.13
C LYS A 448 3.53 30.10 42.38
N THR A 449 4.83 29.88 42.33
CA THR A 449 5.84 30.92 42.56
C THR A 449 6.01 31.83 41.34
N ASN A 450 5.81 31.30 40.14
CA ASN A 450 5.96 32.05 38.88
C ASN A 450 4.60 32.54 38.34
N ILE A 451 3.50 31.82 38.66
CA ILE A 451 2.17 32.09 38.13
C ILE A 451 1.44 33.15 38.97
N VAL A 452 1.11 34.28 38.34
CA VAL A 452 0.34 35.38 38.93
C VAL A 452 -1.17 35.13 38.81
N LYS A 453 -1.63 34.63 37.67
CA LYS A 453 -3.04 34.37 37.39
C LYS A 453 -3.19 33.17 36.44
N ILE A 454 -4.26 32.41 36.66
CA ILE A 454 -4.73 31.36 35.75
C ILE A 454 -6.14 31.73 35.29
N SER A 455 -6.40 31.66 33.99
CA SER A 455 -7.73 31.82 33.41
C SER A 455 -7.96 30.82 32.26
N ASP A 456 -9.22 30.76 31.82
CA ASP A 456 -9.61 30.10 30.57
C ASP A 456 -9.21 28.62 30.46
N ILE A 457 -9.30 27.89 31.58
CA ILE A 457 -9.10 26.44 31.58
C ILE A 457 -10.23 25.80 30.78
N LYS A 458 -9.90 25.22 29.63
CA LYS A 458 -10.82 24.43 28.81
C LYS A 458 -10.38 22.97 28.84
N LYS A 459 -11.34 22.08 29.05
CA LYS A 459 -11.18 20.64 28.86
C LYS A 459 -12.10 20.22 27.73
N ASN A 460 -11.64 19.32 26.89
CA ASN A 460 -12.46 18.84 25.79
C ASN A 460 -13.49 17.84 26.33
N ILE A 461 -14.76 18.02 25.97
CA ILE A 461 -15.81 17.06 26.30
C ILE A 461 -15.85 16.03 25.17
N VAL A 462 -15.87 14.74 25.48
CA VAL A 462 -15.83 13.65 24.49
C VAL A 462 -16.89 13.82 23.37
N THR A 463 -18.08 14.32 23.69
CA THR A 463 -19.17 14.57 22.72
C THR A 463 -18.92 15.72 21.74
N GLU A 464 -17.95 16.58 22.04
CA GLU A 464 -17.53 17.76 21.27
C GLU A 464 -16.17 17.57 20.59
N MET A 465 -15.44 16.51 20.92
CA MET A 465 -14.16 16.19 20.27
C MET A 465 -14.37 15.93 18.78
N ILE A 466 -13.43 16.41 17.98
CA ILE A 466 -13.38 16.11 16.56
C ILE A 466 -12.84 14.69 16.43
N ASN A 467 -13.62 13.84 15.77
CA ASN A 467 -13.30 12.43 15.57
C ASN A 467 -13.21 12.05 14.08
N SER A 468 -13.32 13.04 13.19
CA SER A 468 -12.98 12.92 11.78
C SER A 468 -12.36 14.22 11.26
N VAL A 469 -11.33 14.09 10.42
CA VAL A 469 -10.68 15.22 9.75
C VAL A 469 -10.66 14.96 8.25
N THR A 470 -11.18 15.91 7.48
CA THR A 470 -11.05 15.96 6.02
C THR A 470 -10.02 16.99 5.62
N VAL A 471 -8.97 16.59 4.93
CA VAL A 471 -7.97 17.48 4.35
C VAL A 471 -8.26 17.71 2.87
N ASN A 472 -8.44 18.96 2.46
CA ASN A 472 -8.47 19.39 1.07
C ASN A 472 -7.07 19.85 0.64
N PHE A 473 -6.64 19.45 -0.56
CA PHE A 473 -5.33 19.76 -1.12
C PHE A 473 -5.41 19.80 -2.66
N ILE A 474 -4.33 20.20 -3.33
CA ILE A 474 -4.26 20.19 -4.80
C ILE A 474 -3.65 18.86 -5.24
N ASP A 475 -4.37 18.02 -5.96
CA ASP A 475 -3.86 16.70 -6.32
C ASP A 475 -3.09 16.73 -7.65
N ARG A 476 -1.75 16.67 -7.56
CA ARG A 476 -0.87 16.61 -8.74
C ARG A 476 -1.17 15.42 -9.65
N THR A 477 -1.66 14.30 -9.10
CA THR A 477 -1.99 13.10 -9.87
C THR A 477 -3.32 13.22 -10.61
N ASN A 478 -4.18 14.15 -10.19
CA ASN A 478 -5.46 14.45 -10.82
C ASN A 478 -5.42 15.79 -11.56
N ASP A 479 -4.42 15.97 -12.42
CA ASP A 479 -4.21 17.18 -13.22
C ASP A 479 -4.18 18.50 -12.42
N TYR A 480 -3.63 18.48 -11.20
CA TYR A 480 -3.57 19.65 -10.31
C TYR A 480 -4.97 20.20 -9.93
N LYS A 481 -5.99 19.33 -9.91
CA LYS A 481 -7.34 19.67 -9.45
C LYS A 481 -7.46 19.49 -7.93
N GLN A 482 -8.53 20.03 -7.35
CA GLN A 482 -8.83 19.84 -5.93
C GLN A 482 -9.02 18.35 -5.60
N GLY A 483 -8.36 17.89 -4.55
CA GLY A 483 -8.50 16.56 -3.98
C GLY A 483 -8.77 16.63 -2.48
N SER A 484 -9.33 15.55 -1.93
CA SER A 484 -9.54 15.43 -0.49
C SER A 484 -9.14 14.05 0.03
N VAL A 485 -8.80 13.99 1.32
CA VAL A 485 -8.58 12.77 2.11
C VAL A 485 -9.32 12.92 3.43
N THR A 486 -10.06 11.90 3.84
CA THR A 486 -10.76 11.89 5.13
C THR A 486 -10.21 10.78 6.01
N VAL A 487 -9.97 11.11 7.27
CA VAL A 487 -9.41 10.22 8.29
C VAL A 487 -10.33 10.24 9.51
N ARG A 488 -10.54 9.08 10.15
CA ARG A 488 -11.52 8.88 11.23
C ARG A 488 -10.93 8.13 12.41
N ASP A 489 -11.53 8.37 13.58
CA ASP A 489 -11.34 7.60 14.80
C ASP A 489 -12.65 6.92 15.17
N ASP A 490 -12.83 5.68 14.70
CA ASP A 490 -14.08 4.92 14.85
C ASP A 490 -14.39 4.59 16.32
N ALA A 491 -13.37 4.47 17.17
CA ALA A 491 -13.53 4.26 18.60
C ALA A 491 -14.10 5.53 19.26
N LEU A 492 -13.53 6.70 18.94
CA LEU A 492 -14.03 7.96 19.46
C LEU A 492 -15.42 8.32 18.89
N ILE A 493 -15.73 7.95 17.65
CA ILE A 493 -17.09 8.09 17.07
C ILE A 493 -18.10 7.26 17.87
N THR A 494 -17.75 6.02 18.20
CA THR A 494 -18.59 5.12 19.00
C THR A 494 -18.81 5.68 20.42
N MET A 495 -17.76 6.19 21.06
CA MET A 495 -17.84 6.80 22.39
C MET A 495 -18.62 8.12 22.41
N ALA A 496 -18.47 8.96 21.37
CA ALA A 496 -19.18 10.22 21.25
C ALA A 496 -20.64 10.06 20.78
N GLY A 497 -20.99 8.91 20.18
CA GLY A 497 -22.31 8.59 19.64
C GLY A 497 -22.66 9.29 18.32
N ARG A 498 -21.71 10.00 17.70
CA ARG A 498 -21.86 10.67 16.40
C ARG A 498 -20.50 11.01 15.76
N GLU A 499 -20.51 11.18 14.44
CA GLU A 499 -19.37 11.74 13.71
C GLU A 499 -19.35 13.29 13.85
N ASN A 500 -18.24 13.82 14.37
CA ASN A 500 -17.90 15.23 14.45
C ASN A 500 -16.72 15.48 13.50
N ASN A 501 -17.02 15.78 12.23
CA ASN A 501 -16.02 16.03 11.19
C ASN A 501 -15.62 17.52 11.13
N THR A 502 -14.34 17.78 10.89
CA THR A 502 -13.84 19.12 10.51
C THR A 502 -13.09 19.05 9.18
N THR A 503 -13.03 20.18 8.47
CA THR A 503 -12.32 20.28 7.20
C THR A 503 -11.17 21.27 7.30
N VAL A 504 -9.97 20.82 6.90
CA VAL A 504 -8.75 21.63 6.85
C VAL A 504 -8.28 21.70 5.40
N THR A 505 -7.88 22.88 4.93
CA THR A 505 -7.34 23.06 3.58
C THR A 505 -5.85 23.34 3.64
N TYR A 506 -5.08 22.61 2.84
CA TYR A 506 -3.65 22.79 2.62
C TYR A 506 -3.36 23.06 1.14
N ASP A 507 -3.44 24.33 0.73
CA ASP A 507 -3.27 24.77 -0.67
C ASP A 507 -1.83 24.62 -1.20
N THR A 508 -0.87 24.37 -0.31
CA THR A 508 0.55 24.19 -0.63
C THR A 508 0.96 22.72 -0.77
N VAL A 509 0.05 21.80 -0.46
CA VAL A 509 0.29 20.36 -0.47
C VAL A 509 -0.20 19.79 -1.79
N TYR A 510 0.72 19.22 -2.55
CA TYR A 510 0.44 18.68 -3.89
C TYR A 510 0.47 17.15 -3.96
N SER A 511 0.80 16.50 -2.83
CA SER A 511 0.89 15.06 -2.69
C SER A 511 -0.22 14.52 -1.79
N ARG A 512 -0.92 13.49 -2.25
CA ARG A 512 -1.96 12.80 -1.51
C ARG A 512 -1.43 12.06 -0.28
N SER A 513 -0.26 11.46 -0.36
CA SER A 513 0.35 10.75 0.78
C SER A 513 0.65 11.74 1.91
N LEU A 514 1.20 12.91 1.55
CA LEU A 514 1.44 13.98 2.50
C LEU A 514 0.12 14.50 3.10
N ALA A 515 -0.89 14.75 2.28
CA ALA A 515 -2.22 15.16 2.76
C ALA A 515 -2.82 14.15 3.75
N SER A 516 -2.63 12.86 3.52
CA SER A 516 -3.08 11.78 4.42
C SER A 516 -2.33 11.81 5.76
N ARG A 517 -1.00 11.98 5.74
CA ARG A 517 -0.20 12.11 6.97
C ARG A 517 -0.60 13.35 7.78
N LEU A 518 -0.84 14.48 7.11
CA LEU A 518 -1.32 15.70 7.77
C LEU A 518 -2.72 15.51 8.36
N ALA A 519 -3.61 14.81 7.66
CA ALA A 519 -4.95 14.50 8.17
C ALA A 519 -4.90 13.61 9.43
N MET A 520 -4.06 12.57 9.43
CA MET A 520 -3.84 11.73 10.62
C MET A 520 -3.29 12.53 11.80
N ARG A 521 -2.31 13.40 11.53
CA ARG A 521 -1.69 14.27 12.53
C ARG A 521 -2.69 15.23 13.14
N ASP A 522 -3.45 15.92 12.30
CA ASP A 522 -4.48 16.87 12.74
C ASP A 522 -5.58 16.15 13.52
N LEU A 523 -5.98 14.94 13.09
CA LEU A 523 -6.94 14.12 13.82
C LEU A 523 -6.39 13.76 15.20
N ALA A 524 -5.15 13.27 15.31
CA ALA A 524 -4.54 12.93 16.60
C ALA A 524 -4.48 14.12 17.57
N TYR A 525 -4.25 15.34 17.06
CA TYR A 525 -4.29 16.54 17.87
C TYR A 525 -5.71 16.91 18.33
N LEU A 526 -6.69 16.85 17.43
CA LEU A 526 -8.07 17.29 17.68
C LEU A 526 -8.96 16.25 18.39
N SER A 527 -8.60 14.97 18.32
CA SER A 527 -9.26 13.86 19.02
C SER A 527 -8.75 13.67 20.45
N SER A 528 -7.67 14.35 20.82
CA SER A 528 -7.05 14.25 22.15
C SER A 528 -7.73 15.13 23.20
N ASP A 529 -7.74 14.68 24.47
CA ASP A 529 -8.14 15.47 25.64
C ASP A 529 -7.05 16.47 26.04
N LEU A 530 -6.80 17.45 25.16
CA LEU A 530 -5.83 18.51 25.42
C LEU A 530 -6.50 19.61 26.24
N ALA A 531 -6.11 19.73 27.50
CA ALA A 531 -6.46 20.89 28.30
C ALA A 531 -5.71 22.14 27.79
N SER A 532 -6.44 23.23 27.52
CA SER A 532 -5.84 24.55 27.25
C SER A 532 -5.99 25.45 28.46
N VAL A 533 -5.01 26.31 28.71
CA VAL A 533 -5.01 27.26 29.83
C VAL A 533 -4.30 28.55 29.43
N THR A 534 -4.78 29.67 29.98
CA THR A 534 -4.08 30.96 29.90
C THR A 534 -3.41 31.24 31.23
N LEU A 535 -2.09 31.45 31.20
CA LEU A 535 -1.28 31.74 32.38
C LEU A 535 -0.73 33.17 32.27
N THR A 536 -0.92 33.97 33.32
CA THR A 536 -0.16 35.21 33.50
C THR A 536 1.01 34.91 34.44
N LEU A 537 2.22 35.04 33.91
CA LEU A 537 3.48 34.80 34.59
C LEU A 537 4.13 36.12 35.04
N ASN A 538 5.02 36.03 36.01
CA ASN A 538 5.91 37.11 36.42
C ASN A 538 7.02 37.36 35.35
N LEU A 539 8.09 38.07 35.71
CA LEU A 539 9.21 38.35 34.80
C LEU A 539 9.94 37.10 34.29
N ASP A 540 9.84 35.96 34.98
CA ASP A 540 10.46 34.70 34.56
C ASP A 540 9.84 34.21 33.24
N GLY A 541 8.60 34.57 32.95
CA GLY A 541 7.93 34.24 31.69
C GLY A 541 8.51 34.95 30.45
N ARG A 542 9.38 35.96 30.60
CA ARG A 542 9.95 36.71 29.46
C ARG A 542 10.94 35.89 28.61
N MET A 543 11.49 34.82 29.16
CA MET A 543 12.37 33.91 28.41
C MET A 543 11.60 32.96 27.49
N LEU A 544 10.29 32.82 27.70
CA LEU A 544 9.44 31.94 26.92
C LEU A 544 9.02 32.60 25.61
N SER A 545 8.99 31.80 24.55
CA SER A 545 8.56 32.16 23.21
C SER A 545 7.50 31.17 22.70
N ARG A 546 6.82 31.53 21.61
CA ARG A 546 5.89 30.65 20.93
C ARG A 546 6.57 29.33 20.52
N GLY A 547 5.88 28.21 20.72
CA GLY A 547 6.38 26.86 20.45
C GLY A 547 7.20 26.21 21.57
N ASP A 548 7.67 26.98 22.56
CA ASP A 548 8.43 26.43 23.70
C ASP A 548 7.56 25.50 24.56
N VAL A 549 8.22 24.56 25.22
CA VAL A 549 7.61 23.58 26.12
C VAL A 549 8.11 23.78 27.55
N PHE A 550 7.22 23.59 28.51
CA PHE A 550 7.54 23.70 29.93
C PHE A 550 6.70 22.74 30.76
N LEU A 551 7.14 22.44 31.97
CA LEU A 551 6.40 21.59 32.91
C LEU A 551 5.51 22.46 33.79
N LEU A 552 4.19 22.27 33.70
CA LEU A 552 3.23 22.91 34.60
C LEU A 552 2.98 22.01 35.81
N ASN A 553 3.27 22.52 37.01
CA ASN A 553 3.01 21.81 38.26
C ASN A 553 1.94 22.50 39.11
N MET A 554 0.68 22.16 38.84
CA MET A 554 -0.49 22.65 39.57
C MET A 554 -1.42 21.50 39.99
N PRO A 555 -1.04 20.70 41.00
CA PRO A 555 -1.83 19.54 41.44
C PRO A 555 -3.26 19.88 41.86
N GLN A 556 -3.49 21.07 42.45
CA GLN A 556 -4.83 21.50 42.85
C GLN A 556 -5.82 21.71 41.69
N LEU A 557 -5.35 21.77 40.44
CA LEU A 557 -6.19 21.87 39.25
C LEU A 557 -6.29 20.55 38.47
N GLY A 558 -5.73 19.47 39.01
CA GLY A 558 -5.57 18.20 38.30
C GLY A 558 -4.49 18.25 37.19
N LEU A 559 -3.60 19.24 37.24
CA LEU A 559 -2.51 19.46 36.27
C LEU A 559 -1.14 19.35 36.98
N GLY A 560 -0.86 18.22 37.62
CA GLY A 560 0.44 17.97 38.24
C GLY A 560 1.44 17.39 37.24
N ASN A 561 2.58 18.05 37.04
CA ASN A 561 3.64 17.66 36.12
C ASN A 561 3.16 17.39 34.69
N VAL A 562 2.36 18.32 34.16
CA VAL A 562 1.85 18.23 32.78
C VAL A 562 2.76 19.04 31.86
N VAL A 563 3.21 18.44 30.76
CA VAL A 563 3.96 19.17 29.74
C VAL A 563 3.01 20.05 28.93
N MET A 564 3.31 21.35 28.89
CA MET A 564 2.52 22.37 28.21
C MET A 564 3.34 22.97 27.07
N ARG A 565 2.70 23.17 25.92
CA ARG A 565 3.27 23.87 24.75
C ARG A 565 2.64 25.24 24.59
N ILE A 566 3.46 26.24 24.33
CA ILE A 566 3.04 27.64 24.18
C ILE A 566 2.51 27.88 22.77
N ILE A 567 1.26 28.33 22.68
CA ILE A 567 0.56 28.68 21.44
C ILE A 567 0.76 30.17 21.10
N SER A 568 0.62 31.03 22.10
CA SER A 568 0.78 32.48 21.94
C SER A 568 1.37 33.12 23.19
N VAL A 569 2.07 34.24 23.01
CA VAL A 569 2.71 35.02 24.07
C VAL A 569 2.38 36.49 23.89
N ASP A 570 1.89 37.13 24.94
CA ASP A 570 1.72 38.57 25.07
C ASP A 570 2.66 39.08 26.17
N TYR A 571 3.73 39.78 25.76
CA TYR A 571 4.71 40.37 26.67
C TYR A 571 4.20 41.62 27.42
N GLY A 572 2.97 42.06 27.12
CA GLY A 572 2.34 43.21 27.75
C GLY A 572 3.04 44.53 27.42
N THR A 573 2.85 45.53 28.29
CA THR A 573 3.49 46.85 28.15
C THR A 573 4.69 46.96 29.09
N GLN A 574 5.62 47.87 28.83
CA GLN A 574 6.80 48.10 29.69
C GLN A 574 6.46 48.44 31.16
N LYS A 575 5.20 48.78 31.46
CA LYS A 575 4.72 49.08 32.82
C LYS A 575 4.15 47.86 33.55
N SER A 576 3.72 46.82 32.82
CA SER A 576 3.26 45.56 33.40
C SER A 576 4.42 44.57 33.42
N ASN A 577 5.00 44.31 34.59
CA ASN A 577 6.05 43.29 34.78
C ASN A 577 5.47 41.86 34.74
N GLN A 578 4.59 41.59 33.78
CA GLN A 578 3.84 40.34 33.64
C GLN A 578 3.80 39.94 32.15
N VAL A 579 3.82 38.64 31.90
CA VAL A 579 3.71 38.04 30.55
C VAL A 579 2.50 37.12 30.55
N THR A 580 1.63 37.22 29.55
CA THR A 580 0.50 36.30 29.42
C THR A 580 0.80 35.30 28.31
N ILE A 581 0.67 34.01 28.62
CA ILE A 581 0.84 32.92 27.66
C ILE A 581 -0.44 32.12 27.52
N GLU A 582 -0.77 31.74 26.30
CA GLU A 582 -1.75 30.71 26.01
C GLU A 582 -1.01 29.41 25.72
N CYS A 583 -1.35 28.34 26.44
CA CYS A 583 -0.73 27.05 26.25
C CYS A 583 -1.75 25.92 26.25
N SER A 584 -1.46 24.86 25.52
CA SER A 584 -2.19 23.59 25.58
C SER A 584 -1.28 22.50 26.08
N ARG A 585 -1.86 21.45 26.66
CA ARG A 585 -1.14 20.21 26.89
C ARG A 585 -0.46 19.75 25.59
N ASP A 586 0.78 19.29 25.69
CA ASP A 586 1.51 18.84 24.51
C ASP A 586 1.09 17.42 24.11
N VAL A 587 0.68 17.24 22.85
CA VAL A 587 0.20 15.94 22.34
C VAL A 587 1.29 14.87 22.39
N PHE A 588 2.56 15.23 22.20
CA PHE A 588 3.69 14.30 22.24
C PHE A 588 3.98 13.74 23.64
N SER A 589 3.40 14.34 24.69
CA SER A 589 3.52 13.86 26.08
C SER A 589 2.44 12.85 26.47
N LEU A 590 1.49 12.57 25.59
CA LEU A 590 0.41 11.61 25.83
C LEU A 590 0.82 10.19 25.36
N PRO A 591 0.36 9.12 26.04
CA PRO A 591 0.56 7.76 25.57
C PRO A 591 -0.07 7.59 24.18
N THR A 592 0.69 7.02 23.24
CA THR A 592 0.26 6.84 21.86
C THR A 592 -0.85 5.79 21.80
N SER A 593 -2.12 6.22 21.70
CA SER A 593 -3.25 5.31 21.47
C SER A 593 -4.22 5.89 20.45
N SER A 594 -4.21 5.34 19.24
CA SER A 594 -5.38 5.16 18.37
C SER A 594 -4.94 4.51 17.06
N VAL A 595 -5.61 3.42 16.68
CA VAL A 595 -5.60 2.91 15.31
C VAL A 595 -6.50 3.84 14.52
N VAL A 596 -5.88 4.70 13.72
CA VAL A 596 -6.57 5.68 12.90
C VAL A 596 -6.91 5.03 11.55
N SER A 597 -8.20 4.88 11.25
CA SER A 597 -8.66 4.36 9.96
C SER A 597 -8.59 5.49 8.92
N THR A 598 -7.85 5.27 7.84
CA THR A 598 -7.89 6.15 6.67
C THR A 598 -8.98 5.66 5.75
N GLN A 599 -9.91 6.54 5.39
CA GLN A 599 -10.86 6.22 4.33
C GLN A 599 -10.16 6.48 2.99
N PRO A 600 -10.13 5.53 2.05
CA PRO A 600 -9.70 5.82 0.69
C PRO A 600 -10.61 6.90 0.08
N PRO A 601 -10.09 7.72 -0.83
CA PRO A 601 -10.81 8.88 -1.36
C PRO A 601 -12.19 8.52 -1.91
N ILE A 602 -13.17 9.41 -1.65
CA ILE A 602 -14.31 9.58 -2.55
C ILE A 602 -13.73 10.12 -3.85
N SER A 603 -13.32 9.21 -4.74
CA SER A 603 -13.11 9.55 -6.13
C SER A 603 -14.48 9.81 -6.76
N LEU A 604 -14.61 10.93 -7.47
CA LEU A 604 -15.65 11.05 -8.50
C LEU A 604 -15.53 9.80 -9.38
N PRO A 605 -16.65 9.10 -9.71
CA PRO A 605 -16.56 7.77 -10.29
C PRO A 605 -15.84 7.85 -11.64
N ALA A 606 -14.60 7.38 -11.69
CA ALA A 606 -14.07 6.79 -12.89
C ALA A 606 -14.68 5.39 -12.92
N ASP A 607 -15.70 5.25 -13.76
CA ASP A 607 -16.31 3.99 -14.17
C ASP A 607 -15.21 2.93 -14.43
N ASN A 608 -15.37 1.72 -13.88
CA ASN A 608 -14.72 0.42 -14.24
C ASN A 608 -14.28 -0.50 -13.06
N GLY A 609 -14.81 -0.35 -11.84
CA GLY A 609 -14.55 -1.32 -10.74
C GLY A 609 -15.29 -2.64 -10.91
N VAL A 610 -14.82 -3.55 -11.79
CA VAL A 610 -15.38 -4.90 -11.89
C VAL A 610 -15.01 -5.68 -10.62
N ALA A 611 -16.01 -6.18 -9.89
CA ALA A 611 -15.83 -7.02 -8.71
C ALA A 611 -15.07 -8.32 -9.05
N LYS A 612 -14.21 -8.80 -8.15
CA LYS A 612 -13.29 -9.94 -8.39
C LYS A 612 -13.39 -10.99 -7.27
N PRO A 613 -13.38 -12.30 -7.57
CA PRO A 613 -13.47 -13.34 -6.55
C PRO A 613 -12.26 -13.36 -5.60
N VAL A 614 -12.49 -13.76 -4.35
CA VAL A 614 -11.44 -13.92 -3.34
C VAL A 614 -10.64 -15.21 -3.58
N LYS A 615 -9.33 -15.19 -3.30
CA LYS A 615 -8.46 -16.36 -3.56
C LYS A 615 -8.33 -17.29 -2.37
N ASN A 616 -8.26 -16.73 -1.17
CA ASN A 616 -8.07 -17.47 0.07
C ASN A 616 -9.18 -17.09 1.04
N PHE A 617 -9.81 -18.10 1.63
CA PHE A 617 -10.89 -17.93 2.60
C PHE A 617 -10.97 -19.18 3.48
N ILE A 618 -11.75 -19.06 4.56
CA ILE A 618 -12.17 -20.16 5.41
C ILE A 618 -13.70 -20.12 5.53
N ILE A 619 -14.35 -21.26 5.33
CA ILE A 619 -15.78 -21.46 5.54
C ILE A 619 -15.92 -22.85 6.18
N VAL A 620 -16.49 -22.92 7.37
CA VAL A 620 -16.68 -24.16 8.14
C VAL A 620 -18.02 -24.13 8.88
N GLU A 621 -18.52 -25.31 9.27
CA GLU A 621 -19.57 -25.38 10.28
C GLU A 621 -18.98 -24.96 11.64
N SER A 622 -19.63 -23.99 12.28
CA SER A 622 -19.15 -23.36 13.51
C SER A 622 -19.06 -24.38 14.65
N PRO A 623 -17.90 -24.54 15.31
CA PRO A 623 -17.81 -25.36 16.51
C PRO A 623 -18.55 -24.68 17.66
N TYR A 624 -19.03 -25.47 18.63
CA TYR A 624 -19.72 -24.95 19.81
C TYR A 624 -18.94 -23.85 20.53
N TYR A 625 -17.61 -23.99 20.62
CA TYR A 625 -16.75 -22.98 21.22
C TYR A 625 -16.89 -21.60 20.57
N GLU A 626 -16.94 -21.53 19.24
CA GLU A 626 -17.03 -20.26 18.50
C GLU A 626 -18.42 -19.64 18.66
N LEU A 627 -19.48 -20.46 18.71
CA LEU A 627 -20.83 -19.99 19.03
C LEU A 627 -20.90 -19.40 20.45
N VAL A 628 -20.28 -20.06 21.43
CA VAL A 628 -20.25 -19.58 22.82
C VAL A 628 -19.44 -18.30 22.94
N TYR A 629 -18.34 -18.18 22.20
CA TYR A 629 -17.54 -16.94 22.14
C TYR A 629 -18.39 -15.75 21.64
N ASN A 630 -19.22 -15.96 20.60
CA ASN A 630 -20.01 -14.88 19.98
C ASN A 630 -21.33 -14.58 20.71
N TYR A 631 -22.07 -15.59 21.18
CA TYR A 631 -23.42 -15.41 21.75
C TYR A 631 -23.51 -15.61 23.27
N GLY A 632 -22.45 -16.12 23.88
CA GLY A 632 -22.42 -16.52 25.29
C GLY A 632 -23.10 -17.87 25.55
N GLN A 633 -22.54 -18.63 26.49
CA GLN A 633 -22.91 -20.03 26.74
C GLN A 633 -24.40 -20.25 27.00
N LYS A 634 -25.02 -19.44 27.87
CA LYS A 634 -26.44 -19.57 28.21
C LYS A 634 -27.37 -19.42 27.01
N THR A 635 -26.98 -18.61 26.03
CA THR A 635 -27.77 -18.38 24.81
C THR A 635 -27.66 -19.59 23.91
N VAL A 636 -26.44 -20.06 23.66
CA VAL A 636 -26.17 -21.23 22.80
C VAL A 636 -26.82 -22.48 23.37
N ASP A 637 -26.67 -22.74 24.67
CA ASP A 637 -27.26 -23.92 25.32
C ASP A 637 -28.79 -23.93 25.17
N ARG A 638 -29.44 -22.77 25.35
CA ARG A 638 -30.90 -22.66 25.15
C ARG A 638 -31.32 -22.91 23.70
N LEU A 639 -30.54 -22.42 22.73
CA LEU A 639 -30.83 -22.65 21.31
C LEU A 639 -30.74 -24.14 20.96
N LEU A 640 -29.78 -24.85 21.56
CA LEU A 640 -29.58 -26.28 21.36
C LEU A 640 -30.55 -27.18 22.16
N GLU A 641 -31.18 -26.68 23.23
CA GLU A 641 -32.18 -27.40 24.04
C GLU A 641 -33.64 -27.20 23.55
N GLY A 642 -33.89 -26.20 22.70
CA GLY A 642 -35.23 -25.67 22.39
C GLY A 642 -36.04 -26.39 21.31
N GLY A 643 -35.66 -27.61 20.88
CA GLY A 643 -36.30 -28.31 19.75
C GLY A 643 -35.74 -27.93 18.38
N ASN A 644 -34.61 -27.21 18.37
CA ASN A 644 -33.78 -26.91 17.19
C ASN A 644 -32.45 -27.71 17.29
N ASP A 645 -32.54 -28.92 17.84
CA ASP A 645 -31.44 -29.76 18.33
C ASP A 645 -30.38 -30.12 17.27
N LEU A 646 -30.58 -29.74 16.01
CA LEU A 646 -29.71 -30.04 14.88
C LEU A 646 -29.35 -28.79 14.06
N ALA A 647 -29.48 -27.60 14.64
CA ALA A 647 -29.12 -26.34 14.01
C ALA A 647 -27.59 -26.14 13.98
N GLY A 648 -27.01 -26.08 12.78
CA GLY A 648 -25.63 -25.67 12.53
C GLY A 648 -25.59 -24.26 11.93
N GLN A 649 -24.59 -23.47 12.32
CA GLN A 649 -24.31 -22.16 11.74
C GLN A 649 -22.97 -22.19 11.03
N ILE A 650 -22.81 -21.35 10.01
CA ILE A 650 -21.58 -21.27 9.24
C ILE A 650 -20.68 -20.17 9.83
N ALA A 651 -19.42 -20.51 10.03
CA ALA A 651 -18.37 -19.57 10.40
C ALA A 651 -17.43 -19.36 9.21
N SER A 652 -17.05 -18.11 8.94
CA SER A 652 -16.20 -17.79 7.80
C SER A 652 -15.39 -16.52 7.95
N ALA A 653 -14.29 -16.44 7.21
CA ALA A 653 -13.46 -15.25 7.08
C ALA A 653 -12.76 -15.23 5.72
N VAL A 654 -12.35 -14.05 5.28
CA VAL A 654 -11.54 -13.86 4.06
C VAL A 654 -10.08 -13.63 4.42
N ILE A 655 -9.16 -13.97 3.51
CA ILE A 655 -7.73 -13.72 3.67
C ILE A 655 -7.29 -12.76 2.56
N ASP A 656 -6.76 -11.61 2.96
CA ASP A 656 -6.25 -10.53 2.10
C ASP A 656 -7.25 -10.15 0.98
N LEU A 657 -8.20 -9.26 1.28
CA LEU A 657 -9.21 -8.84 0.31
C LEU A 657 -8.54 -8.29 -0.97
N PRO A 658 -8.98 -8.67 -2.19
CA PRO A 658 -8.40 -8.17 -3.42
C PRO A 658 -8.43 -6.63 -3.48
N ASN A 659 -7.35 -6.01 -3.95
CA ASN A 659 -7.28 -4.57 -4.16
C ASN A 659 -8.49 -4.08 -4.98
N ASP A 660 -9.00 -2.90 -4.62
CA ASP A 660 -10.18 -2.24 -5.19
C ASP A 660 -11.54 -2.82 -4.77
N MET A 661 -11.58 -3.90 -3.99
CA MET A 661 -12.81 -4.37 -3.34
C MET A 661 -13.01 -3.61 -2.03
N ILE A 662 -14.24 -3.17 -1.79
CA ILE A 662 -14.61 -2.40 -0.59
C ILE A 662 -15.13 -3.32 0.49
N LEU A 663 -15.88 -4.36 0.10
CA LEU A 663 -16.50 -5.33 1.01
C LEU A 663 -16.37 -6.75 0.46
N ALA A 664 -16.31 -7.71 1.38
CA ALA A 664 -16.60 -9.11 1.11
C ALA A 664 -17.77 -9.55 2.00
N GLU A 665 -18.74 -10.25 1.43
CA GLU A 665 -19.90 -10.74 2.14
C GLU A 665 -20.12 -12.22 1.86
N LEU A 666 -20.52 -12.98 2.87
CA LEU A 666 -20.93 -14.36 2.75
C LEU A 666 -22.42 -14.42 2.41
N VAL A 667 -22.74 -15.03 1.28
CA VAL A 667 -24.09 -15.42 0.91
C VAL A 667 -24.21 -16.94 0.88
N THR A 668 -25.39 -17.42 1.21
CA THR A 668 -25.67 -18.85 1.39
C THR A 668 -26.92 -19.25 0.62
N SER A 669 -27.00 -20.51 0.21
CA SER A 669 -28.18 -21.03 -0.46
C SER A 669 -28.40 -22.53 -0.25
N LEU A 670 -29.68 -22.91 -0.13
CA LEU A 670 -30.14 -24.31 -0.19
C LEU A 670 -30.72 -24.69 -1.56
N SER A 671 -31.01 -23.72 -2.44
CA SER A 671 -31.77 -23.94 -3.68
C SER A 671 -31.28 -23.12 -4.88
N ASN A 672 -30.03 -22.66 -4.85
CA ASN A 672 -29.40 -21.73 -5.81
C ASN A 672 -30.01 -20.32 -5.87
N ASN A 673 -30.84 -19.95 -4.89
CA ASN A 673 -31.17 -18.56 -4.61
C ASN A 673 -30.33 -18.06 -3.43
N PHE A 674 -29.41 -17.14 -3.68
CA PHE A 674 -28.55 -16.56 -2.65
C PHE A 674 -29.25 -15.36 -2.06
N ASP A 675 -29.70 -15.50 -0.81
CA ASP A 675 -30.34 -14.44 -0.04
C ASP A 675 -29.47 -14.13 1.18
N ASN A 676 -29.62 -12.91 1.73
CA ASN A 676 -28.98 -12.45 2.98
C ASN A 676 -27.44 -12.53 3.01
N ALA A 677 -26.79 -11.38 2.87
CA ALA A 677 -25.34 -11.26 2.92
C ALA A 677 -24.86 -10.91 4.35
N GLU A 678 -23.76 -11.53 4.79
CA GLU A 678 -23.09 -11.22 6.06
C GLU A 678 -21.70 -10.69 5.78
N SER A 679 -21.37 -9.49 6.26
CA SER A 679 -20.05 -8.87 6.02
C SER A 679 -18.94 -9.65 6.72
N LEU A 680 -17.91 -10.04 5.97
CA LEU A 680 -16.82 -10.87 6.47
C LEU A 680 -15.70 -10.06 7.09
N THR A 681 -15.15 -10.60 8.18
CA THR A 681 -13.88 -10.20 8.77
C THR A 681 -12.70 -10.83 8.02
N GLU A 682 -11.53 -10.19 8.14
CA GLU A 682 -10.28 -10.74 7.62
C GLU A 682 -9.58 -11.59 8.68
N CYS A 683 -9.10 -12.78 8.30
CA CYS A 683 -8.23 -13.59 9.16
C CYS A 683 -6.83 -13.72 8.54
N GLU A 684 -5.83 -13.96 9.38
CA GLU A 684 -4.46 -14.19 8.92
C GLU A 684 -4.26 -15.64 8.47
N MET A 685 -3.38 -15.86 7.47
CA MET A 685 -2.99 -17.21 7.01
C MET A 685 -1.48 -17.33 6.78
N ARG A 686 -0.94 -18.51 7.10
CA ARG A 686 0.43 -18.96 6.81
C ARG A 686 0.42 -20.37 6.25
N THR A 687 1.59 -20.87 5.86
CA THR A 687 1.75 -22.24 5.36
C THR A 687 2.79 -23.02 6.15
N LEU A 688 2.59 -24.33 6.29
CA LEU A 688 3.55 -25.21 6.95
C LEU A 688 4.81 -25.40 6.09
N VAL A 689 5.99 -25.22 6.69
CA VAL A 689 7.29 -25.42 6.01
C VAL A 689 7.59 -26.89 5.76
N GLN A 690 7.05 -27.79 6.59
CA GLN A 690 7.27 -29.23 6.50
C GLN A 690 5.99 -29.98 6.91
N GLN A 691 5.90 -31.25 6.50
CA GLN A 691 4.85 -32.15 6.99
C GLN A 691 4.99 -32.33 8.51
N ILE A 692 3.85 -32.37 9.21
CA ILE A 692 3.80 -32.66 10.64
C ILE A 692 2.97 -33.91 10.93
N ASN A 693 3.48 -34.76 11.83
CA ASN A 693 2.78 -35.98 12.26
C ASN A 693 1.80 -35.69 13.40
N LYS A 694 0.98 -36.68 13.79
CA LYS A 694 -0.06 -36.56 14.85
C LYS A 694 0.47 -36.15 16.24
N MET A 695 1.73 -36.42 16.53
CA MET A 695 2.35 -36.21 17.86
C MET A 695 3.23 -34.97 17.95
N GLU A 696 3.44 -34.26 16.85
CA GLU A 696 4.28 -33.06 16.84
C GLU A 696 3.52 -31.86 17.41
N SER A 697 4.14 -31.21 18.41
CA SER A 697 3.60 -30.02 19.11
C SER A 697 4.33 -28.73 18.76
N VAL A 698 5.37 -28.77 17.93
CA VAL A 698 6.05 -27.58 17.43
C VAL A 698 5.94 -27.57 15.91
N ILE A 699 5.33 -26.53 15.37
CA ILE A 699 5.12 -26.36 13.94
C ILE A 699 5.90 -25.14 13.44
N THR A 700 6.42 -25.21 12.22
CA THR A 700 7.19 -24.13 11.60
C THR A 700 6.44 -23.57 10.40
N LEU A 701 6.25 -22.26 10.38
CA LEU A 701 5.55 -21.51 9.36
C LEU A 701 6.53 -20.87 8.37
N ASP A 702 6.06 -20.62 7.15
CA ASP A 702 6.82 -19.96 6.09
C ASP A 702 7.28 -18.54 6.48
N ASN A 703 6.45 -17.85 7.27
CA ASN A 703 6.72 -16.52 7.81
C ASN A 703 6.13 -16.37 9.22
N ALA A 704 6.70 -15.48 10.03
CA ALA A 704 6.15 -15.14 11.34
C ALA A 704 4.73 -14.55 11.20
N PRO A 705 3.78 -14.86 12.11
CA PRO A 705 2.46 -14.22 12.13
C PRO A 705 2.58 -12.72 12.45
N ARG A 706 1.62 -11.90 11.99
CA ARG A 706 1.62 -10.44 12.21
C ARG A 706 1.41 -10.09 13.68
N ASN A 707 0.66 -10.91 14.41
CA ASN A 707 0.39 -10.77 15.84
C ASN A 707 0.76 -12.06 16.60
N SER A 708 1.16 -11.93 17.86
CA SER A 708 1.46 -13.04 18.77
C SER A 708 0.28 -13.44 19.66
N GLU A 709 -0.86 -12.76 19.59
CA GLU A 709 -2.01 -12.95 20.51
C GLU A 709 -3.07 -13.96 20.02
N TYR A 710 -2.83 -14.69 18.93
CA TYR A 710 -3.81 -15.66 18.43
C TYR A 710 -3.99 -16.83 19.40
N THR A 711 -5.24 -17.14 19.74
CA THR A 711 -5.59 -18.18 20.71
C THR A 711 -5.67 -19.58 20.11
N TRP A 712 -6.15 -19.70 18.87
CA TRP A 712 -6.25 -20.98 18.17
C TRP A 712 -6.15 -20.81 16.64
N ILE A 713 -5.74 -21.89 15.99
CA ILE A 713 -5.54 -21.99 14.54
C ILE A 713 -6.28 -23.21 13.98
N LEU A 714 -6.65 -23.13 12.70
CA LEU A 714 -7.18 -24.26 11.95
C LEU A 714 -6.17 -24.68 10.88
N ILE A 715 -5.87 -25.97 10.81
CA ILE A 715 -5.11 -26.58 9.72
C ILE A 715 -5.96 -27.69 9.13
N ASP A 716 -6.31 -27.58 7.85
CA ASP A 716 -7.29 -28.44 7.21
C ASP A 716 -8.61 -28.47 8.02
N ASP A 717 -8.91 -29.57 8.70
CA ASP A 717 -10.08 -29.73 9.59
C ASP A 717 -9.70 -29.94 11.08
N GLU A 718 -8.42 -29.77 11.46
CA GLU A 718 -7.94 -29.88 12.84
C GLU A 718 -7.85 -28.50 13.53
N ILE A 719 -8.44 -28.40 14.73
CA ILE A 719 -8.32 -27.21 15.59
C ILE A 719 -7.12 -27.40 16.52
N LEU A 720 -6.19 -26.45 16.49
CA LEU A 720 -5.02 -26.44 17.35
C LEU A 720 -5.02 -25.20 18.23
N PHE A 721 -4.60 -25.34 19.48
CA PHE A 721 -4.42 -24.23 20.41
C PHE A 721 -2.98 -23.73 20.35
N VAL A 722 -2.78 -22.41 20.26
CA VAL A 722 -1.44 -21.82 20.24
C VAL A 722 -1.00 -21.51 21.67
N GLU A 723 -0.01 -22.26 22.17
CA GLU A 723 0.54 -22.04 23.51
C GLU A 723 1.60 -20.93 23.52
N SER A 724 2.40 -20.86 22.47
CA SER A 724 3.40 -19.81 22.32
C SER A 724 3.82 -19.63 20.86
N CYS A 725 4.27 -18.41 20.55
CA CYS A 725 4.81 -18.02 19.25
C CYS A 725 6.23 -17.47 19.43
N ASN A 726 7.20 -18.04 18.73
CA ASN A 726 8.58 -17.56 18.68
C ASN A 726 9.03 -17.41 17.23
N GLY A 727 8.95 -16.18 16.70
CA GLY A 727 9.18 -15.91 15.29
C GLY A 727 8.19 -16.67 14.40
N ASN A 728 8.68 -17.56 13.55
CA ASN A 728 7.85 -18.41 12.68
C ASN A 728 7.59 -19.81 13.25
N GLN A 729 7.97 -20.09 14.50
CA GLN A 729 7.66 -21.36 15.17
C GLN A 729 6.54 -21.18 16.18
N LEU A 730 5.54 -22.07 16.12
CA LEU A 730 4.45 -22.13 17.09
C LEU A 730 4.56 -23.41 17.92
N THR A 731 4.42 -23.28 19.23
CA THR A 731 4.15 -24.43 20.11
C THR A 731 2.64 -24.54 20.27
N VAL A 732 2.09 -25.71 19.97
CA VAL A 732 0.66 -25.94 19.82
C VAL A 732 0.20 -27.19 20.57
N LYS A 733 -1.03 -27.14 21.07
CA LYS A 733 -1.78 -28.35 21.45
C LYS A 733 -2.60 -28.83 20.27
N ARG A 734 -2.50 -30.12 19.97
CA ARG A 734 -3.14 -30.80 18.84
C ARG A 734 -4.54 -31.31 19.19
N GLY A 735 -5.42 -31.43 18.20
CA GLY A 735 -6.76 -32.03 18.32
C GLY A 735 -7.58 -31.46 19.47
N CYS A 736 -7.80 -30.14 19.44
CA CYS A 736 -8.58 -29.44 20.44
C CYS A 736 -10.09 -29.52 20.12
N LEU A 737 -10.89 -29.28 21.16
CA LEU A 737 -12.36 -29.24 21.11
C LEU A 737 -12.94 -30.54 20.56
N ASP A 738 -13.60 -30.48 19.40
CA ASP A 738 -14.26 -31.62 18.78
C ASP A 738 -13.46 -32.26 17.62
N THR A 739 -12.18 -31.89 17.49
CA THR A 739 -11.26 -32.46 16.48
C THR A 739 -10.24 -33.41 17.12
N ILE A 740 -9.63 -34.27 16.31
CA ILE A 740 -8.52 -35.17 16.70
C ILE A 740 -7.24 -34.88 15.90
N PRO A 741 -6.04 -35.25 16.40
CA PRO A 741 -4.79 -35.00 15.69
C PRO A 741 -4.65 -35.75 14.36
N GLU A 742 -4.32 -35.03 13.30
CA GLU A 742 -4.09 -35.54 11.95
C GLU A 742 -2.64 -35.37 11.46
N ILE A 743 -2.35 -35.88 10.26
CA ILE A 743 -1.08 -35.64 9.59
C ILE A 743 -1.33 -34.51 8.60
N HIS A 744 -0.58 -33.40 8.70
CA HIS A 744 -0.70 -32.29 7.77
C HIS A 744 0.53 -32.23 6.87
N ASN A 745 0.29 -32.09 5.57
CA ASN A 745 1.36 -32.06 4.56
C ASN A 745 2.12 -30.73 4.59
N GLN A 746 3.31 -30.71 4.00
CA GLN A 746 4.01 -29.47 3.69
C GLN A 746 3.11 -28.56 2.82
N ASN A 747 3.16 -27.25 3.06
CA ASN A 747 2.33 -26.21 2.45
C ASN A 747 0.84 -26.23 2.82
N SER A 748 0.42 -27.05 3.80
CA SER A 748 -0.94 -26.96 4.35
C SER A 748 -1.18 -25.57 4.93
N ARG A 749 -2.38 -25.04 4.73
CA ARG A 749 -2.75 -23.67 5.14
C ARG A 749 -3.08 -23.66 6.63
N VAL A 750 -2.52 -22.67 7.32
CA VAL A 750 -2.69 -22.42 8.75
C VAL A 750 -3.47 -21.13 8.91
N TYR A 751 -4.73 -21.23 9.31
CA TYR A 751 -5.64 -20.10 9.47
C TYR A 751 -5.71 -19.67 10.94
N PHE A 752 -5.47 -18.40 11.22
CA PHE A 752 -5.52 -17.84 12.58
C PHE A 752 -6.93 -17.37 12.90
N CYS A 753 -7.70 -18.23 13.56
CA CYS A 753 -9.15 -18.09 13.67
C CYS A 753 -9.62 -17.41 14.96
N GLY A 754 -8.79 -17.34 16.01
CA GLY A 754 -9.17 -16.86 17.34
C GLY A 754 -9.88 -15.49 17.35
N GLY A 755 -11.21 -15.50 17.42
CA GLY A 755 -12.06 -14.30 17.44
C GLY A 755 -12.14 -13.54 16.12
N GLN A 756 -11.74 -14.15 15.00
CA GLN A 756 -11.68 -13.53 13.67
C GLN A 756 -12.68 -14.14 12.67
N LEU A 757 -13.52 -15.09 13.10
CA LEU A 757 -14.54 -15.70 12.25
C LEU A 757 -15.86 -14.95 12.38
N THR A 758 -16.46 -14.61 11.25
CA THR A 758 -17.83 -14.10 11.18
C THR A 758 -18.81 -15.28 11.19
N ILE A 759 -19.81 -15.24 12.09
CA ILE A 759 -20.90 -16.22 12.14
C ILE A 759 -22.06 -15.76 11.28
N LYS A 760 -22.48 -16.61 10.33
CA LYS A 760 -23.71 -16.41 9.57
C LYS A 760 -24.90 -16.53 10.51
N THR A 761 -25.74 -15.49 10.53
CA THR A 761 -26.91 -15.37 11.42
C THR A 761 -28.01 -16.41 11.17
N GLU A 762 -28.02 -17.05 10.01
CA GLU A 762 -28.98 -18.09 9.67
C GLU A 762 -28.58 -19.46 10.20
N ASP A 763 -29.57 -20.18 10.72
CA ASP A 763 -29.43 -21.55 11.18
C ASP A 763 -29.82 -22.54 10.07
N TYR A 764 -29.09 -23.64 9.97
CA TYR A 764 -29.32 -24.72 9.02
C TYR A 764 -29.52 -26.04 9.76
N TYR A 765 -30.26 -26.98 9.18
CA TYR A 765 -30.54 -28.26 9.82
C TYR A 765 -29.50 -29.32 9.43
N GLU A 766 -29.25 -30.28 10.31
CA GLU A 766 -28.42 -31.45 9.98
C GLU A 766 -28.91 -32.12 8.67
N GLY A 767 -27.96 -32.42 7.79
CA GLY A 767 -28.22 -32.99 6.46
C GLY A 767 -28.41 -31.94 5.37
N ASP A 768 -28.56 -30.66 5.71
CA ASP A 768 -28.56 -29.58 4.73
C ASP A 768 -27.20 -29.49 4.03
N ARG A 769 -27.25 -29.25 2.71
CA ARG A 769 -26.09 -28.99 1.87
C ARG A 769 -26.11 -27.53 1.45
N VAL A 770 -25.41 -26.70 2.20
CA VAL A 770 -25.44 -25.23 2.05
C VAL A 770 -24.36 -24.82 1.07
N ASP A 771 -24.74 -24.21 -0.06
CA ASP A 771 -23.78 -23.56 -0.97
C ASP A 771 -23.41 -22.19 -0.40
N CYS A 772 -22.16 -22.02 0.00
CA CYS A 772 -21.64 -20.80 0.58
C CYS A 772 -20.75 -20.09 -0.44
N ARG A 773 -21.05 -18.83 -0.76
CA ARG A 773 -20.29 -18.00 -1.71
C ARG A 773 -19.86 -16.69 -1.07
N ILE A 774 -18.65 -16.24 -1.40
CA ILE A 774 -18.11 -14.97 -0.97
C ILE A 774 -18.20 -13.99 -2.13
N ILE A 775 -19.18 -13.09 -2.05
CA ILE A 775 -19.33 -12.01 -3.00
C ILE A 775 -18.43 -10.85 -2.57
N THR A 776 -17.75 -10.24 -3.54
CA THR A 776 -16.99 -9.02 -3.32
C THR A 776 -17.72 -7.86 -3.99
N SER A 777 -17.60 -6.69 -3.40
CA SER A 777 -18.29 -5.50 -3.90
C SER A 777 -17.30 -4.35 -4.09
N THR A 778 -17.43 -3.64 -5.20
CA THR A 778 -16.82 -2.32 -5.42
C THR A 778 -17.84 -1.23 -5.13
N SER A 779 -17.48 0.04 -5.31
CA SER A 779 -18.42 1.16 -5.17
C SER A 779 -19.52 1.19 -6.25
N THR A 780 -19.40 0.38 -7.30
CA THR A 780 -20.26 0.44 -8.50
C THR A 780 -20.94 -0.88 -8.86
N GLY A 781 -20.53 -2.00 -8.26
CA GLY A 781 -21.14 -3.29 -8.50
C GLY A 781 -20.64 -4.39 -7.56
N SER A 782 -21.40 -5.48 -7.46
CA SER A 782 -21.05 -6.68 -6.71
C SER A 782 -20.84 -7.86 -7.65
N LEU A 783 -20.00 -8.81 -7.25
CA LEU A 783 -19.75 -10.03 -7.98
C LEU A 783 -21.00 -10.91 -7.98
N ASP A 784 -21.41 -11.43 -9.15
CA ASP A 784 -22.50 -12.41 -9.21
C ASP A 784 -22.09 -13.66 -8.40
N PRO A 785 -22.94 -14.17 -7.49
CA PRO A 785 -22.66 -15.40 -6.73
C PRO A 785 -22.22 -16.59 -7.58
N LYS A 786 -22.59 -16.65 -8.87
CA LYS A 786 -22.14 -17.69 -9.81
C LYS A 786 -20.65 -17.61 -10.15
N ASP A 787 -20.10 -16.39 -10.16
CA ASP A 787 -18.69 -16.11 -10.43
C ASP A 787 -17.87 -16.01 -9.13
N ALA A 788 -18.54 -16.06 -7.97
CA ALA A 788 -17.94 -16.00 -6.66
C ALA A 788 -17.30 -17.33 -6.22
N THR A 789 -16.19 -17.19 -5.49
CA THR A 789 -15.52 -18.31 -4.84
C THR A 789 -16.22 -18.69 -3.54
N GLY A 790 -16.12 -19.96 -3.16
CA GLY A 790 -16.84 -20.50 -2.02
C GLY A 790 -16.70 -22.01 -1.90
N ARG A 791 -17.50 -22.63 -1.03
CA ARG A 791 -17.58 -24.09 -0.87
C ARG A 791 -18.96 -24.50 -0.37
N VAL A 792 -19.33 -25.73 -0.67
CA VAL A 792 -20.53 -26.36 -0.09
C VAL A 792 -20.17 -26.91 1.29
N ILE A 793 -21.02 -26.66 2.28
CA ILE A 793 -20.93 -27.20 3.64
C ILE A 793 -22.09 -28.16 3.86
N ASP A 794 -21.76 -29.41 4.22
CA ASP A 794 -22.74 -30.37 4.71
C ASP A 794 -22.87 -30.18 6.23
N ILE A 795 -24.07 -29.82 6.70
CA ILE A 795 -24.31 -29.49 8.11
C ILE A 795 -24.44 -30.79 8.91
N ASN A 796 -23.58 -30.98 9.91
CA ASN A 796 -23.53 -32.20 10.74
C ASN A 796 -24.15 -32.01 12.13
N GLY A 797 -24.57 -30.79 12.49
CA GLY A 797 -24.98 -30.47 13.85
C GLY A 797 -23.79 -30.52 14.82
N ARG A 798 -22.62 -30.06 14.38
CA ARG A 798 -21.34 -30.13 15.11
C ARG A 798 -21.45 -29.56 16.52
N ALA A 799 -22.23 -28.48 16.67
CA ALA A 799 -22.40 -27.77 17.93
C ALA A 799 -23.19 -28.53 19.00
N ILE A 800 -24.01 -29.55 18.67
CA ILE A 800 -24.75 -30.36 19.66
C ILE A 800 -24.08 -31.70 20.00
N ARG A 801 -23.12 -32.14 19.19
CA ARG A 801 -22.40 -33.40 19.38
C ARG A 801 -21.38 -33.32 20.54
N PRO A 802 -21.19 -34.41 21.30
CA PRO A 802 -20.15 -34.45 22.33
C PRO A 802 -18.76 -34.43 21.71
N TYR A 803 -17.77 -33.91 22.45
CA TYR A 803 -16.36 -33.96 22.02
C TYR A 803 -15.84 -35.40 21.95
N PRO A 804 -14.95 -35.73 20.99
CA PRO A 804 -14.43 -37.08 20.83
C PRO A 804 -13.54 -37.48 22.02
N PRO A 805 -13.40 -38.79 22.27
CA PRO A 805 -12.46 -39.29 23.26
C PRO A 805 -11.03 -38.89 22.90
N ALA A 806 -10.29 -38.46 23.91
CA ALA A 806 -8.95 -37.94 23.75
C ALA A 806 -7.91 -38.85 24.39
N ASN A 807 -6.64 -38.57 24.18
CA ASN A 807 -5.52 -39.23 24.87
C ASN A 807 -5.57 -40.77 24.80
N VAL A 808 -5.97 -41.29 23.63
CA VAL A 808 -6.23 -42.72 23.46
C VAL A 808 -4.90 -43.48 23.42
N THR A 809 -4.72 -44.40 24.35
CA THR A 809 -3.58 -45.33 24.37
C THR A 809 -4.08 -46.76 24.20
N ILE A 810 -3.31 -47.55 23.46
CA ILE A 810 -3.55 -48.97 23.28
C ILE A 810 -2.35 -49.71 23.88
N ASN A 811 -2.58 -50.51 24.92
CA ASN A 811 -1.55 -51.13 25.76
C ASN A 811 -0.50 -50.10 26.25
N GLY A 812 -0.96 -48.90 26.60
CA GLY A 812 -0.12 -47.80 27.10
C GLY A 812 0.67 -47.04 26.02
N CYS A 813 0.50 -47.35 24.73
CA CYS A 813 1.19 -46.69 23.62
C CYS A 813 0.23 -45.88 22.74
N TYR A 814 0.69 -44.72 22.22
CA TYR A 814 -0.03 -43.97 21.19
C TYR A 814 0.23 -44.57 19.82
N TYR A 815 -0.84 -44.81 19.04
CA TYR A 815 -0.77 -45.29 17.65
C TYR A 815 0.20 -46.46 17.39
N PRO A 816 0.20 -47.57 18.18
CA PRO A 816 1.11 -48.68 17.96
C PRO A 816 0.87 -49.36 16.61
N ALA A 817 1.91 -49.79 15.90
CA ALA A 817 1.75 -50.50 14.61
C ALA A 817 1.29 -51.95 14.79
N SER A 818 1.63 -52.59 15.91
CA SER A 818 1.30 -53.99 16.20
C SER A 818 1.28 -54.26 17.70
N ILE A 819 0.53 -55.28 18.12
CA ILE A 819 0.48 -55.77 19.51
C ILE A 819 0.68 -57.29 19.52
N LEU A 820 1.54 -57.76 20.43
CA LEU A 820 1.82 -59.19 20.65
C LEU A 820 1.18 -59.73 21.94
N ASP A 821 0.59 -58.85 22.74
CA ASP A 821 -0.10 -59.21 23.97
C ASP A 821 -1.34 -60.05 23.70
N LYS A 822 -1.76 -60.77 24.75
CA LYS A 822 -2.99 -61.57 24.72
C LYS A 822 -4.25 -60.71 24.88
N THR A 823 -4.10 -59.50 25.40
CA THR A 823 -5.19 -58.55 25.63
C THR A 823 -4.91 -57.25 24.91
N ILE A 824 -5.99 -56.58 24.51
CA ILE A 824 -5.97 -55.20 24.06
C ILE A 824 -6.64 -54.35 25.13
N ASP A 825 -5.86 -53.42 25.70
CA ASP A 825 -6.28 -52.49 26.73
C ASP A 825 -6.30 -51.08 26.13
N ILE A 826 -7.50 -50.55 25.90
CA ILE A 826 -7.73 -49.23 25.33
C ILE A 826 -8.11 -48.29 26.47
N ASN A 827 -7.34 -47.24 26.69
CA ASN A 827 -7.62 -46.21 27.68
C ASN A 827 -7.71 -44.85 27.01
N TRP A 828 -8.59 -43.97 27.50
CA TRP A 828 -8.77 -42.63 26.95
C TRP A 828 -9.08 -41.62 28.05
N SER A 829 -9.02 -40.34 27.69
CA SER A 829 -9.42 -39.21 28.53
C SER A 829 -10.83 -38.74 28.16
N SER A 830 -11.63 -38.40 29.16
CA SER A 830 -12.94 -37.79 28.98
C SER A 830 -12.83 -36.30 28.63
N ARG A 831 -13.84 -35.80 27.91
CA ARG A 831 -13.96 -34.40 27.46
C ARG A 831 -15.36 -33.87 27.79
N ASN A 832 -15.46 -32.56 27.89
CA ASN A 832 -16.72 -31.90 28.23
C ASN A 832 -16.81 -30.55 27.56
N ARG A 833 -17.73 -30.46 26.60
CA ARG A 833 -17.91 -29.27 25.78
C ARG A 833 -18.39 -28.08 26.60
N LEU A 834 -19.28 -28.32 27.57
CA LEU A 834 -19.90 -27.29 28.40
C LEU A 834 -18.92 -26.65 29.41
N GLN A 835 -17.77 -27.29 29.66
CA GLN A 835 -16.71 -26.74 30.51
C GLN A 835 -15.55 -26.13 29.71
N GLN A 836 -15.37 -26.57 28.46
CA GLN A 836 -14.29 -26.14 27.58
C GLN A 836 -14.74 -24.98 26.70
N THR A 837 -15.23 -23.89 27.31
CA THR A 837 -15.88 -22.76 26.61
C THR A 837 -15.10 -21.45 26.63
N SER A 838 -14.03 -21.35 27.42
CA SER A 838 -13.16 -20.16 27.45
C SER A 838 -11.76 -20.51 27.98
N GLY A 839 -10.79 -19.64 27.71
CA GLY A 839 -9.42 -19.79 28.20
C GLY A 839 -8.58 -20.78 27.38
N VAL A 840 -7.61 -21.42 28.04
CA VAL A 840 -6.67 -22.37 27.44
C VAL A 840 -7.42 -23.63 27.01
N MET A 841 -7.41 -23.94 25.72
CA MET A 841 -8.05 -25.16 25.23
C MET A 841 -7.29 -26.40 25.69
N VAL A 842 -8.05 -27.46 25.95
CA VAL A 842 -7.51 -28.77 26.32
C VAL A 842 -7.16 -29.53 25.05
N GLY A 843 -5.89 -29.90 24.91
CA GLY A 843 -5.38 -30.68 23.79
C GLY A 843 -5.73 -32.17 23.87
N TRP A 844 -5.57 -32.88 22.76
CA TRP A 844 -5.88 -34.30 22.68
C TRP A 844 -5.03 -35.15 23.64
N TYR A 845 -3.76 -34.82 23.86
CA TYR A 845 -2.86 -35.58 24.73
C TYR A 845 -2.99 -35.25 26.23
N GLU A 846 -3.94 -34.40 26.62
CA GLU A 846 -4.13 -34.01 28.02
C GLU A 846 -5.09 -34.95 28.77
N GLY A 847 -5.00 -34.94 30.11
CA GLY A 847 -5.81 -35.77 30.99
C GLY A 847 -7.32 -35.52 30.92
N SER A 848 -8.09 -36.36 31.61
CA SER A 848 -9.55 -36.25 31.67
C SER A 848 -10.04 -34.93 32.25
N VAL A 849 -11.09 -34.38 31.62
CA VAL A 849 -11.97 -33.35 32.20
C VAL A 849 -13.21 -34.05 32.75
N THR A 850 -13.91 -33.45 33.72
CA THR A 850 -15.20 -33.95 34.23
C THR A 850 -16.11 -34.31 33.07
N VAL A 851 -16.55 -35.58 32.97
CA VAL A 851 -17.39 -36.02 31.85
C VAL A 851 -18.65 -35.16 31.74
N GLU A 852 -19.02 -34.83 30.50
CA GLU A 852 -20.29 -34.14 30.26
C GLU A 852 -21.47 -35.05 30.64
N PRO A 853 -22.54 -34.53 31.26
CA PRO A 853 -23.70 -35.33 31.61
C PRO A 853 -24.23 -36.14 30.42
N ASP A 854 -24.60 -37.39 30.70
CA ASP A 854 -25.17 -38.35 29.76
C ASP A 854 -24.25 -38.80 28.60
N VAL A 855 -22.97 -38.43 28.62
CA VAL A 855 -21.98 -38.93 27.66
C VAL A 855 -21.55 -40.36 28.01
N LYS A 856 -21.58 -41.24 27.01
CA LYS A 856 -21.03 -42.61 27.02
C LYS A 856 -20.04 -42.79 25.88
N TYR A 857 -19.35 -43.93 25.84
CA TYR A 857 -18.34 -44.25 24.82
C TYR A 857 -18.71 -45.49 24.03
N ARG A 858 -18.69 -45.41 22.70
CA ARG A 858 -18.85 -46.57 21.81
C ARG A 858 -17.51 -47.06 21.33
N ILE A 859 -17.29 -48.36 21.43
CA ILE A 859 -16.08 -49.02 20.95
C ILE A 859 -16.48 -50.08 19.94
N VAL A 860 -15.85 -50.00 18.77
CA VAL A 860 -15.99 -51.00 17.71
C VAL A 860 -14.62 -51.59 17.40
N LEU A 861 -14.49 -52.91 17.57
CA LEU A 861 -13.31 -53.66 17.15
C LEU A 861 -13.68 -54.53 15.95
N ARG A 862 -12.94 -54.40 14.86
CA ARG A 862 -13.11 -55.22 13.65
C ARG A 862 -11.80 -55.91 13.30
N HIS A 863 -11.83 -57.22 13.17
CA HIS A 863 -10.69 -57.98 12.70
C HIS A 863 -10.95 -58.45 11.27
N PHE A 864 -10.12 -57.99 10.34
CA PHE A 864 -10.41 -58.02 8.90
C PHE A 864 -11.76 -57.35 8.58
N THR A 865 -12.77 -58.13 8.19
CA THR A 865 -14.13 -57.66 7.87
C THR A 865 -15.15 -58.00 8.96
N ASN A 866 -14.79 -58.76 9.99
CA ASN A 866 -15.72 -59.21 11.02
C ASN A 866 -15.69 -58.25 12.22
N THR A 867 -16.85 -57.74 12.61
CA THR A 867 -17.03 -57.03 13.89
C THR A 867 -16.88 -58.03 15.04
N LEU A 868 -15.85 -57.85 15.86
CA LEU A 868 -15.64 -58.63 17.07
C LEU A 868 -16.47 -58.09 18.23
N ILE A 869 -16.50 -56.77 18.37
CA ILE A 869 -17.32 -56.09 19.36
C ILE A 869 -17.83 -54.75 18.83
N ASP A 870 -19.04 -54.41 19.27
CA ASP A 870 -19.66 -53.10 19.14
C ASP A 870 -20.44 -52.88 20.44
N THR A 871 -19.86 -52.13 21.36
CA THR A 871 -20.39 -51.98 22.73
C THR A 871 -20.32 -50.53 23.19
N ILE A 872 -21.14 -50.22 24.20
CA ILE A 872 -21.17 -48.91 24.87
C ILE A 872 -20.73 -49.08 26.32
N THR A 873 -19.83 -48.22 26.78
CA THR A 873 -19.32 -48.18 28.16
C THR A 873 -19.36 -46.76 28.71
N GLU A 874 -19.44 -46.63 30.05
CA GLU A 874 -19.36 -45.35 30.76
C GLU A 874 -17.94 -45.09 31.29
N GLU A 875 -17.16 -46.15 31.49
CA GLU A 875 -15.79 -46.06 31.98
C GLU A 875 -14.82 -45.68 30.85
N PRO A 876 -13.82 -44.82 31.11
CA PRO A 876 -12.84 -44.38 30.11
C PRO A 876 -11.73 -45.42 29.83
N SER A 877 -12.08 -46.70 29.94
CA SER A 877 -11.18 -47.83 29.70
C SER A 877 -11.97 -49.04 29.19
N PHE A 878 -11.29 -49.86 28.38
CA PHE A 878 -11.86 -51.09 27.85
C PHE A 878 -10.78 -52.12 27.57
N SER A 879 -11.03 -53.36 28.00
CA SER A 879 -10.14 -54.49 27.80
C SER A 879 -10.83 -55.61 27.03
N PHE A 880 -10.14 -56.20 26.07
CA PHE A 880 -10.64 -57.33 25.29
C PHE A 880 -9.56 -58.39 25.07
N ASP A 881 -9.95 -59.67 25.16
CA ASP A 881 -9.04 -60.79 24.92
C ASP A 881 -8.89 -61.04 23.41
N ILE A 882 -7.67 -60.86 22.91
CA ILE A 882 -7.30 -61.07 21.50
C ILE A 882 -6.42 -62.32 21.30
N SER A 883 -6.21 -63.12 22.36
CA SER A 883 -5.32 -64.29 22.32
C SER A 883 -5.70 -65.35 21.28
N HIS A 884 -6.98 -65.40 20.91
CA HIS A 884 -7.55 -66.32 19.93
C HIS A 884 -7.55 -65.76 18.49
N LEU A 885 -7.15 -64.50 18.29
CA LEU A 885 -7.15 -63.87 16.96
C LEU A 885 -5.96 -64.34 16.12
N LYS A 886 -6.22 -64.62 14.84
CA LYS A 886 -5.19 -64.92 13.83
C LYS A 886 -4.38 -63.67 13.51
N LYS A 887 -3.17 -63.82 12.96
CA LYS A 887 -2.38 -62.68 12.48
C LYS A 887 -3.16 -61.87 11.44
N GLY A 888 -3.42 -60.59 11.70
CA GLY A 888 -4.24 -59.76 10.84
C GLY A 888 -4.45 -58.34 11.34
N ASP A 889 -5.11 -57.54 10.51
CA ASP A 889 -5.45 -56.15 10.84
C ASP A 889 -6.66 -56.10 11.77
N LEU A 890 -6.47 -55.44 12.91
CA LEU A 890 -7.51 -55.07 13.85
C LEU A 890 -7.75 -53.56 13.77
N SER A 891 -8.93 -53.18 13.28
CA SER A 891 -9.41 -51.80 13.27
C SER A 891 -10.13 -51.49 14.58
N ILE A 892 -9.76 -50.36 15.16
CA ILE A 892 -10.32 -49.82 16.41
C ILE A 892 -11.02 -48.51 16.06
N GLU A 893 -12.30 -48.41 16.41
CA GLU A 893 -13.04 -47.16 16.37
C GLU A 893 -13.57 -46.82 17.77
N LEU A 894 -13.36 -45.58 18.20
CA LEU A 894 -13.81 -45.07 19.49
C LEU A 894 -14.46 -43.69 19.33
N SER A 895 -15.65 -43.51 19.88
CA SER A 895 -16.42 -42.26 19.81
C SER A 895 -17.21 -41.99 21.09
N SER A 896 -17.53 -40.74 21.36
CA SER A 896 -18.44 -40.33 22.42
C SER A 896 -19.88 -40.36 21.90
N ILE A 897 -20.86 -40.71 22.73
CA ILE A 897 -22.29 -40.68 22.42
C ILE A 897 -23.02 -39.87 23.49
N LYS A 898 -23.93 -38.99 23.08
CA LYS A 898 -24.89 -38.31 23.96
C LYS A 898 -26.24 -38.25 23.24
N ASN A 899 -27.33 -38.69 23.86
CA ASN A 899 -28.68 -38.67 23.27
C ASN A 899 -28.72 -39.26 21.85
N ASP A 900 -28.10 -40.42 21.65
CA ASP A 900 -27.93 -41.12 20.35
C ASP A 900 -27.09 -40.37 19.29
N LEU A 901 -26.54 -39.20 19.61
CA LEU A 901 -25.62 -38.46 18.76
C LEU A 901 -24.17 -38.82 19.08
N GLU A 902 -23.46 -39.36 18.07
CA GLU A 902 -22.02 -39.60 18.15
C GLU A 902 -21.21 -38.31 17.99
N SER A 903 -19.98 -38.29 18.52
CA SER A 903 -19.02 -37.22 18.29
C SER A 903 -18.76 -36.99 16.79
N SER A 904 -18.55 -35.73 16.40
CA SER A 904 -18.32 -35.32 15.00
C SER A 904 -17.16 -36.09 14.35
N GLN A 905 -16.06 -36.22 15.09
CA GLN A 905 -14.93 -37.08 14.72
C GLN A 905 -14.84 -38.32 15.62
N LYS A 906 -14.15 -39.35 15.13
CA LYS A 906 -13.94 -40.62 15.85
C LYS A 906 -12.46 -40.97 15.84
N PHE A 907 -11.95 -41.46 16.96
CA PHE A 907 -10.62 -42.06 16.96
C PHE A 907 -10.66 -43.34 16.13
N ARG A 908 -9.80 -43.41 15.11
CA ARG A 908 -9.61 -44.60 14.28
C ARG A 908 -8.14 -44.96 14.23
N HIS A 909 -7.84 -46.23 14.50
CA HIS A 909 -6.50 -46.75 14.36
C HIS A 909 -6.53 -48.22 13.95
N SER A 910 -5.61 -48.62 13.08
CA SER A 910 -5.45 -50.02 12.64
C SER A 910 -4.12 -50.55 13.15
N ILE A 911 -4.16 -51.73 13.74
CA ILE A 911 -2.99 -52.41 14.32
C ILE A 911 -2.92 -53.85 13.83
N ILE A 912 -1.71 -54.40 13.75
CA ILE A 912 -1.54 -55.84 13.48
C ILE A 912 -1.58 -56.59 14.81
N VAL A 913 -2.48 -57.58 14.93
CA VAL A 913 -2.59 -58.50 16.08
C VAL A 913 -2.37 -59.95 15.66
N GLY A 914 -2.17 -60.85 16.62
CA GLY A 914 -2.12 -62.31 16.41
C GLY A 914 -0.72 -62.88 16.12
N LYS A 915 -0.56 -64.20 16.25
CA LYS A 915 0.71 -64.93 15.99
C LYS A 915 0.79 -65.47 14.57
N ASP A 916 2.01 -65.59 14.04
CA ASP A 916 2.28 -66.20 12.73
C ASP A 916 1.71 -67.63 12.64
N ILE A 917 1.18 -67.98 11.46
CA ILE A 917 0.72 -69.33 11.16
C ILE A 917 1.94 -70.18 10.83
N GLU A 918 2.31 -71.12 11.70
CA GLU A 918 3.32 -72.14 11.35
C GLU A 918 2.67 -73.26 10.51
N PHE A 919 3.18 -73.44 9.29
CA PHE A 919 2.81 -74.57 8.44
C PHE A 919 3.71 -75.77 8.76
N ILE A 920 3.21 -76.75 9.50
CA ILE A 920 3.91 -78.02 9.69
C ILE A 920 3.56 -78.96 8.52
N PHE A 921 4.52 -79.16 7.60
CA PHE A 921 4.37 -80.12 6.51
C PHE A 921 4.61 -81.54 7.03
N ASN A 922 3.56 -82.36 7.16
CA ASN A 922 3.69 -83.75 7.56
C ASN A 922 4.18 -84.61 6.38
N LYS A 923 5.41 -85.11 6.45
CA LYS A 923 6.08 -85.84 5.35
C LYS A 923 5.52 -87.24 5.05
N GLU A 924 4.60 -87.78 5.86
CA GLU A 924 4.12 -89.18 5.71
C GLU A 924 2.70 -89.33 5.10
N ARG A 925 1.95 -88.25 4.88
CA ARG A 925 0.63 -88.31 4.21
C ARG A 925 0.53 -87.26 3.11
N GLN A 926 0.95 -87.64 1.90
CA GLN A 926 1.07 -86.72 0.77
C GLN A 926 -0.24 -86.12 0.20
N ASN A 927 -1.43 -86.39 0.77
CA ASN A 927 -2.70 -85.89 0.21
C ASN A 927 -3.75 -85.39 1.23
N GLU A 928 -3.42 -85.21 2.52
CA GLU A 928 -4.39 -84.64 3.48
C GLU A 928 -3.73 -83.55 4.36
N LEU A 929 -4.25 -82.33 4.27
CA LEU A 929 -4.01 -81.23 5.22
C LEU A 929 -4.82 -81.53 6.49
N GLU A 930 -4.19 -82.15 7.48
CA GLU A 930 -4.79 -82.33 8.81
C GLU A 930 -4.42 -81.13 9.70
N PHE A 931 -5.43 -80.36 10.10
CA PHE A 931 -5.28 -79.24 11.03
C PHE A 931 -5.34 -79.74 12.47
N LYS A 932 -4.22 -79.68 13.19
CA LYS A 932 -4.23 -79.79 14.66
C LYS A 932 -3.87 -78.46 15.29
N PHE A 933 -4.79 -77.97 16.11
CA PHE A 933 -4.58 -76.87 17.03
C PHE A 933 -3.97 -77.45 18.31
N GLU A 934 -2.76 -77.05 18.69
CA GLU A 934 -2.35 -77.22 20.09
C GLU A 934 -2.94 -76.04 20.89
N GLY A 935 -3.61 -76.39 21.99
CA GLY A 935 -4.36 -75.47 22.85
C GLY A 935 -3.51 -74.71 23.86
#